data_AF-A0A948GG75-F1
#
_entry.id   AF-A0A948GG75-F1
#
_cell.length_a   1.000
_cell.length_b   1.000
_cell.length_c   1.000
_cell.angle_alpha   90.00
_cell.angle_beta   90.00
_cell.angle_gamma   90.00
#
_symmetry.space_group_name_H-M   'P 1'
#
loop_
_entity.id
_entity.type
_entity.pdbx_description
1 polymer ?
#
loop_
_entity_poly.entity_id
_entity_poly.type
_entity_poly.pdbx_seq_one_letter_code
_entity_poly.pdbx_strand_id
1 'polypeptide(L)'
;ENIKLVALFPFEVHSTSLQRAAELQEILYREVVTELQKSKNIRLVERERINAGTEGKRINDALVIEVGKKAGALYAVSGSVSEFGDRISVDARLIDLREEKVLPGVFVQGRGRENLGAILAQLRTDILLRIAAEERIARIEFKGNRKIEASAIQQVLKSAPGNIFTDTDLSADIKAIYKMGYFDDVTAEVAEVAEGKAITFVVEEKPMITEILIKGNKAVKRDDIEGAMSVRNRQTVNPEKLKADMEKIKTLYDGKGFYNAEIGYAIEKGGERDIHVVITIVENEKLFIRGISFEGNRAFTTKELKNMMTTNEWGIFHFFTDSGLLKKDQLKQDVGKLNAFYLNNGFINAQIGEPVITYDRDGIRIKIPVSEGKQFRVGKVAISGDELATPRAELLAKLQIRKKDFYDREAIMKDMDALTQACNDEGYASADVVPRTEAQEKNLTVDVTYEIKKGNLVYFNRINITGNSKTRDKVIRRQLSVVEGDLYNRTKLKKSYMALNQLRYFEEIDFQSEKGPDETLTDVNIRVKEKPTGIFSLGAGYSALDHGVVSAQVSQQNLFGRGQILSLKASLGSRSQLYDISFTEPWLFDMPLWSKFDIWNLYREYDSYNLDSKGFGSTFGYSLWPYVTGYVGYRLSLDNVKDILDTASYYIKKQAGQTTSSGVTFTLTRDSTNDVMFPSTGSKNSASVEYTGGPLQGDVSYTRYGATSAWFFPLPLDTVIGARGRIGAIRANEGKDVPIFERYYLGGINSLRGLREVGPKDPATGDVIGGLTMLNFNFDYIFPLIKNAGMKGVLFFDTGNTWNTGYHLEDLRRTAGVGIRWYSPIGPLRLEWGYVLDRKEDEAASRWEFSIGMFM
;
A
#
# COMPACT_ATOMS: atom_id res chain seq x y z
N GLU A 1 64.43 -16.18 -4.01
CA GLU A 1 63.84 -16.99 -5.11
C GLU A 1 64.57 -18.32 -5.19
N ASN A 2 63.85 -19.43 -5.14
CA ASN A 2 64.39 -20.79 -5.00
C ASN A 2 64.68 -21.38 -6.39
N ILE A 3 65.79 -20.97 -7.03
CA ILE A 3 66.14 -21.41 -8.39
C ILE A 3 66.55 -22.89 -8.38
N LYS A 4 65.80 -23.75 -9.08
CA LYS A 4 66.10 -25.19 -9.17
C LYS A 4 67.03 -25.44 -10.37
N LEU A 5 68.19 -26.04 -10.12
CA LEU A 5 69.14 -26.42 -11.18
C LEU A 5 68.74 -27.78 -11.78
N VAL A 6 68.52 -27.84 -13.10
CA VAL A 6 68.02 -29.05 -13.80
C VAL A 6 69.01 -29.50 -14.86
N ALA A 7 69.39 -30.78 -14.84
CA ALA A 7 70.24 -31.40 -15.86
C ALA A 7 69.38 -32.01 -16.96
N LEU A 8 69.56 -31.56 -18.21
CA LEU A 8 68.89 -32.11 -19.38
C LEU A 8 69.82 -33.05 -20.14
N PHE A 9 69.49 -34.34 -20.16
CA PHE A 9 70.23 -35.36 -20.87
C PHE A 9 69.77 -35.46 -22.33
N PRO A 10 70.66 -35.86 -23.26
CA PRO A 10 70.26 -36.08 -24.64
C PRO A 10 69.22 -37.20 -24.71
N PHE A 11 68.11 -36.93 -25.41
CA PHE A 11 67.06 -37.93 -25.61
C PHE A 11 67.52 -39.01 -26.59
N GLU A 12 67.20 -40.26 -26.32
CA GLU A 12 67.44 -41.36 -27.25
C GLU A 12 66.44 -41.27 -28.41
N VAL A 13 66.90 -41.26 -29.66
CA VAL A 13 66.02 -41.10 -30.83
C VAL A 13 65.86 -42.40 -31.60
N HIS A 14 64.62 -42.87 -31.73
CA HIS A 14 64.23 -44.01 -32.54
C HIS A 14 63.54 -43.50 -33.82
N SER A 15 64.25 -43.51 -34.95
CA SER A 15 63.73 -43.09 -36.28
C SER A 15 64.23 -44.04 -37.38
N THR A 16 63.49 -44.11 -38.49
CA THR A 16 63.77 -45.03 -39.62
C THR A 16 64.98 -44.62 -40.48
N SER A 17 65.57 -43.45 -40.24
CA SER A 17 66.77 -42.94 -40.93
C SER A 17 67.78 -42.40 -39.93
N LEU A 18 69.02 -42.88 -40.01
CA LEU A 18 70.14 -42.45 -39.16
C LEU A 18 70.43 -40.94 -39.25
N GLN A 19 70.31 -40.36 -40.45
CA GLN A 19 70.52 -38.93 -40.66
C GLN A 19 69.39 -38.09 -40.05
N ARG A 20 68.14 -38.58 -40.13
CA ARG A 20 66.98 -37.92 -39.51
C ARG A 20 66.98 -38.00 -37.99
N ALA A 21 67.55 -39.07 -37.42
CA ALA A 21 67.64 -39.24 -35.97
C ALA A 21 68.52 -38.17 -35.30
N ALA A 22 69.68 -37.87 -35.89
CA ALA A 22 70.60 -36.86 -35.38
C ALA A 22 70.01 -35.43 -35.45
N GLU A 23 69.34 -35.10 -36.56
CA GLU A 23 68.63 -33.81 -36.72
C GLU A 23 67.51 -33.65 -35.70
N LEU A 24 66.71 -34.70 -35.47
CA LEU A 24 65.59 -34.66 -34.53
C LEU A 24 66.08 -34.52 -33.09
N GLN A 25 67.17 -35.21 -32.72
CA GLN A 25 67.78 -35.11 -31.39
C GLN A 25 68.23 -33.67 -31.07
N GLU A 26 68.84 -32.99 -32.04
CA GLU A 26 69.34 -31.63 -31.86
C GLU A 26 68.20 -30.61 -31.78
N ILE A 27 67.18 -30.76 -32.62
CA ILE A 27 65.98 -29.92 -32.57
C ILE A 27 65.28 -30.06 -31.22
N LEU A 28 65.05 -31.29 -30.76
CA LEU A 28 64.40 -31.55 -29.47
C LEU A 28 65.16 -30.94 -28.30
N TYR A 29 66.48 -31.12 -28.26
CA TYR A 29 67.31 -30.56 -27.20
C TYR A 29 67.15 -29.03 -27.14
N ARG A 30 67.28 -28.35 -28.29
CA ARG A 30 67.16 -26.90 -28.38
C ARG A 30 65.78 -26.39 -27.95
N GLU A 31 64.72 -27.03 -28.41
CA GLU A 31 63.35 -26.61 -28.10
C GLU A 31 62.99 -26.88 -26.63
N VAL A 32 63.41 -28.02 -26.04
CA VAL A 32 63.21 -28.31 -24.61
C VAL A 32 63.97 -27.31 -23.73
N VAL A 33 65.21 -26.98 -24.09
CA VAL A 33 66.00 -25.93 -23.41
C VAL A 33 65.25 -24.60 -23.44
N THR A 34 64.76 -24.21 -24.62
CA THR A 34 64.04 -22.95 -24.82
C THR A 34 62.76 -22.89 -23.98
N GLU A 35 61.99 -23.97 -23.92
CA GLU A 35 60.76 -24.03 -23.12
C GLU A 35 61.03 -24.05 -21.61
N LEU A 36 62.02 -24.81 -21.13
CA LEU A 36 62.36 -24.87 -19.71
C LEU A 36 62.91 -23.52 -19.19
N GLN A 37 63.67 -22.80 -20.02
CA GLN A 37 64.21 -21.48 -19.69
C GLN A 37 63.17 -20.36 -19.64
N LYS A 38 61.94 -20.57 -20.14
CA LYS A 38 60.83 -19.60 -19.96
C LYS A 38 60.36 -19.51 -18.51
N SER A 39 60.70 -20.47 -17.65
CA SER A 39 60.38 -20.45 -16.22
C SER A 39 61.46 -19.69 -15.43
N LYS A 40 61.07 -18.65 -14.68
CA LYS A 40 62.00 -17.86 -13.84
C LYS A 40 62.65 -18.67 -12.72
N ASN A 41 62.09 -19.83 -12.36
CA ASN A 41 62.53 -20.65 -11.22
C ASN A 41 63.39 -21.86 -11.63
N ILE A 42 63.76 -21.99 -12.91
CA ILE A 42 64.61 -23.09 -13.42
C ILE A 42 65.88 -22.53 -14.06
N ARG A 43 67.01 -23.16 -13.75
CA ARG A 43 68.28 -22.96 -14.47
C ARG A 43 68.80 -24.30 -14.98
N LEU A 44 69.23 -24.36 -16.24
CA LEU A 44 69.75 -25.59 -16.82
C LEU A 44 71.26 -25.71 -16.62
N VAL A 45 71.73 -26.95 -16.42
CA VAL A 45 73.16 -27.27 -16.44
C VAL A 45 73.72 -27.13 -17.86
N GLU A 46 74.95 -26.62 -17.98
CA GLU A 46 75.68 -26.51 -19.25
C GLU A 46 75.78 -27.86 -19.98
N ARG A 47 75.47 -27.87 -21.28
CA ARG A 47 75.37 -29.07 -22.11
C ARG A 47 76.67 -29.87 -22.13
N GLU A 48 77.80 -29.17 -22.19
CA GLU A 48 79.15 -29.74 -22.28
C GLU A 48 79.46 -30.60 -21.06
N ARG A 49 78.98 -30.19 -19.87
CA ARG A 49 79.16 -30.95 -18.62
C ARG A 49 78.40 -32.27 -18.61
N ILE A 50 77.20 -32.28 -19.20
CA ILE A 50 76.39 -33.49 -19.32
C ILE A 50 76.98 -34.40 -20.40
N ASN A 51 77.33 -33.86 -21.57
CA ASN A 51 77.89 -34.62 -22.69
C ASN A 51 79.20 -35.33 -22.34
N ALA A 52 80.12 -34.66 -21.62
CA ALA A 52 81.39 -35.25 -21.17
C ALA A 52 81.21 -36.49 -20.25
N GLY A 53 80.06 -36.58 -19.56
CA GLY A 53 79.72 -37.74 -18.72
C GLY A 53 79.02 -38.87 -19.47
N THR A 54 78.45 -38.59 -20.65
CA THR A 54 77.57 -39.51 -21.40
C THR A 54 78.14 -39.99 -22.73
N GLU A 55 79.25 -39.43 -23.20
CA GLU A 55 79.85 -39.78 -24.51
C GLU A 55 80.20 -41.28 -24.61
N GLY A 56 79.71 -41.93 -25.67
CA GLY A 56 79.92 -43.36 -25.94
C GLY A 56 79.19 -44.34 -24.99
N LYS A 57 78.39 -43.85 -24.04
CA LYS A 57 77.66 -44.67 -23.05
C LYS A 57 76.16 -44.68 -23.31
N ARG A 58 75.50 -45.80 -23.00
CA ARG A 58 74.03 -45.90 -23.02
C ARG A 58 73.43 -45.13 -21.84
N ILE A 59 72.49 -44.24 -22.11
CA ILE A 59 71.83 -43.41 -21.09
C ILE A 59 70.81 -44.28 -20.34
N ASN A 60 71.13 -44.63 -19.09
CA ASN A 60 70.23 -45.30 -18.16
C ASN A 60 70.12 -44.50 -16.87
N ASP A 61 69.14 -44.82 -16.03
CA ASP A 61 68.85 -44.04 -14.81
C ASP A 61 70.06 -43.95 -13.88
N ALA A 62 70.88 -45.00 -13.77
CA ALA A 62 72.11 -44.99 -12.97
C ALA A 62 73.15 -43.97 -13.47
N LEU A 63 73.37 -43.91 -14.79
CA LEU A 63 74.27 -42.93 -15.42
C LEU A 63 73.72 -41.51 -15.29
N VAL A 64 72.40 -41.33 -15.44
CA VAL A 64 71.73 -40.03 -15.30
C VAL A 64 71.88 -39.49 -13.88
N ILE A 65 71.74 -40.35 -12.87
CA ILE A 65 71.95 -39.97 -11.46
C ILE A 65 73.41 -39.59 -11.22
N GLU A 66 74.36 -40.43 -11.65
CA GLU A 66 75.80 -40.19 -11.46
C GLU A 66 76.25 -38.86 -12.10
N VAL A 67 75.96 -38.68 -13.39
CA VAL A 67 76.36 -37.49 -14.15
C VAL A 67 75.60 -36.26 -13.68
N GLY A 68 74.31 -36.39 -13.38
CA GLY A 68 73.47 -35.29 -12.91
C GLY A 68 73.92 -34.74 -11.56
N LYS A 69 74.25 -35.62 -10.61
CA LYS A 69 74.83 -35.25 -9.31
C LYS A 69 76.20 -34.59 -9.46
N LYS A 70 77.08 -35.17 -10.28
CA LYS A 70 78.41 -34.61 -10.55
C LYS A 70 78.34 -33.22 -11.17
N ALA A 71 77.27 -32.93 -11.93
CA ALA A 71 77.03 -31.62 -12.51
C ALA A 71 76.29 -30.63 -11.58
N GLY A 72 75.92 -31.05 -10.36
CA GLY A 72 75.30 -30.22 -9.33
C GLY A 72 73.79 -29.98 -9.52
N ALA A 73 73.11 -30.74 -10.38
CA ALA A 73 71.68 -30.59 -10.58
C ALA A 73 70.84 -31.17 -9.43
N LEU A 74 69.68 -30.57 -9.19
CA LEU A 74 68.67 -31.07 -8.24
C LEU A 74 67.71 -32.05 -8.90
N TYR A 75 67.42 -31.85 -10.18
CA TYR A 75 66.61 -32.75 -10.99
C TYR A 75 67.33 -33.09 -12.29
N ALA A 76 67.15 -34.31 -12.79
CA ALA A 76 67.57 -34.70 -14.13
C ALA A 76 66.37 -35.06 -14.99
N VAL A 77 66.39 -34.64 -16.26
CA VAL A 77 65.44 -35.01 -17.30
C VAL A 77 66.17 -35.83 -18.34
N SER A 78 65.73 -37.06 -18.56
CA SER A 78 66.21 -37.95 -19.64
C SER A 78 65.01 -38.57 -20.34
N GLY A 79 65.20 -39.25 -21.47
CA GLY A 79 64.07 -39.85 -22.15
C GLY A 79 64.38 -40.37 -23.54
N SER A 80 63.33 -40.78 -24.25
CA SER A 80 63.42 -41.17 -25.65
C SER A 80 62.35 -40.48 -26.49
N VAL A 81 62.64 -40.33 -27.77
CA VAL A 81 61.71 -39.86 -28.79
C VAL A 81 61.61 -40.89 -29.89
N SER A 82 60.39 -41.30 -30.21
CA SER A 82 60.11 -42.25 -31.27
C SER A 82 59.35 -41.56 -32.40
N GLU A 83 59.86 -41.68 -33.62
CA GLU A 83 59.26 -41.18 -34.85
C GLU A 83 58.80 -42.38 -35.69
N PHE A 84 57.48 -42.58 -35.80
CA PHE A 84 56.86 -43.64 -36.60
C PHE A 84 55.89 -43.03 -37.61
N GLY A 85 56.28 -42.98 -38.88
CA GLY A 85 55.46 -42.37 -39.93
C GLY A 85 55.27 -40.88 -39.71
N ASP A 86 54.02 -40.44 -39.52
CA ASP A 86 53.64 -39.06 -39.21
C ASP A 86 53.54 -38.78 -37.69
N ARG A 87 53.82 -39.75 -36.82
CA ARG A 87 53.67 -39.62 -35.37
C ARG A 87 55.00 -39.47 -34.65
N ILE A 88 55.04 -38.56 -33.68
CA ILE A 88 56.16 -38.35 -32.76
C ILE A 88 55.63 -38.53 -31.33
N SER A 89 56.29 -39.40 -30.57
CA SER A 89 56.04 -39.57 -29.14
C SER A 89 57.32 -39.32 -28.34
N VAL A 90 57.20 -38.54 -27.27
CA VAL A 90 58.26 -38.23 -26.32
C VAL A 90 57.93 -38.90 -24.99
N ASP A 91 58.81 -39.78 -24.54
CA ASP A 91 58.78 -40.36 -23.19
C ASP A 91 59.92 -39.72 -22.41
N ALA A 92 59.60 -38.85 -21.46
CA ALA A 92 60.57 -38.20 -20.61
C ALA A 92 60.47 -38.73 -19.18
N ARG A 93 61.60 -39.04 -18.58
CA ARG A 93 61.75 -39.41 -17.19
C ARG A 93 62.34 -38.24 -16.42
N LEU A 94 61.74 -37.95 -15.28
CA LEU A 94 62.23 -36.96 -14.33
C LEU A 94 62.77 -37.69 -13.12
N ILE A 95 64.00 -37.37 -12.72
CA ILE A 95 64.66 -37.98 -11.57
C ILE A 95 64.98 -36.89 -10.56
N ASP A 96 64.52 -37.05 -9.32
CA ASP A 96 65.00 -36.22 -8.21
C ASP A 96 66.38 -36.75 -7.79
N LEU A 97 67.42 -35.96 -8.06
CA LEU A 97 68.80 -36.35 -7.80
C LEU A 97 69.12 -36.28 -6.30
N ARG A 98 68.34 -35.57 -5.49
CA ARG A 98 68.55 -35.49 -4.03
C ARG A 98 68.18 -36.81 -3.36
N GLU A 99 67.03 -37.36 -3.78
CA GLU A 99 66.49 -38.62 -3.24
C GLU A 99 66.84 -39.86 -4.07
N GLU A 100 67.57 -39.68 -5.19
CA GLU A 100 67.84 -40.74 -6.19
C GLU A 100 66.58 -41.45 -6.67
N LYS A 101 65.46 -40.72 -6.71
CA LYS A 101 64.13 -41.27 -6.96
C LYS A 101 63.65 -40.91 -8.36
N VAL A 102 63.32 -41.92 -9.15
CA VAL A 102 62.65 -41.73 -10.43
C VAL A 102 61.20 -41.33 -10.16
N LEU A 103 60.83 -40.14 -10.61
CA LEU A 103 59.46 -39.65 -10.56
C LEU A 103 58.65 -40.27 -11.73
N PRO A 104 57.31 -40.36 -11.62
CA PRO A 104 56.48 -40.90 -12.68
C PRO A 104 56.75 -40.22 -14.03
N GLY A 105 57.03 -41.02 -15.06
CA GLY A 105 57.37 -40.57 -16.41
C GLY A 105 56.30 -39.69 -17.04
N VAL A 106 56.71 -38.90 -18.03
CA VAL A 106 55.88 -38.01 -18.82
C VAL A 106 55.83 -38.54 -20.24
N PHE A 107 54.63 -38.90 -20.71
CA PHE A 107 54.44 -39.36 -22.08
C PHE A 107 53.56 -38.36 -22.84
N VAL A 108 54.08 -37.83 -23.93
CA VAL A 108 53.37 -36.89 -24.81
C VAL A 108 53.50 -37.35 -26.25
N GLN A 109 52.41 -37.31 -27.03
CA GLN A 109 52.39 -37.73 -28.43
C GLN A 109 51.66 -36.71 -29.31
N GLY A 110 52.07 -36.62 -30.58
CA GLY A 110 51.38 -35.82 -31.58
C GLY A 110 51.68 -36.26 -33.01
N ARG A 111 51.01 -35.62 -33.98
CA ARG A 111 51.20 -35.87 -35.42
C ARG A 111 51.91 -34.69 -36.07
N GLY A 112 52.86 -34.96 -36.96
CA GLY A 112 53.60 -33.97 -37.73
C GLY A 112 54.69 -33.25 -36.93
N ARG A 113 55.77 -32.86 -37.62
CA ARG A 113 56.89 -32.12 -37.01
C ARG A 113 56.49 -30.68 -36.65
N GLU A 114 55.47 -30.15 -37.30
CA GLU A 114 54.88 -28.84 -37.04
C GLU A 114 54.24 -28.71 -35.65
N ASN A 115 53.81 -29.81 -35.03
CA ASN A 115 53.19 -29.82 -33.70
C ASN A 115 54.20 -30.07 -32.56
N LEU A 116 55.50 -30.15 -32.87
CA LEU A 116 56.56 -30.40 -31.88
C LEU A 116 56.56 -29.35 -30.77
N GLY A 117 56.31 -28.07 -31.10
CA GLY A 117 56.23 -26.99 -30.11
C GLY A 117 55.11 -27.19 -29.07
N ALA A 118 53.94 -27.71 -29.48
CA ALA A 118 52.82 -27.99 -28.57
C ALA A 118 53.09 -29.20 -27.66
N ILE A 119 53.69 -30.26 -28.23
CA ILE A 119 54.15 -31.44 -27.47
C ILE A 119 55.16 -31.02 -26.38
N LEU A 120 56.09 -30.14 -26.73
CA LEU A 120 57.13 -29.67 -25.81
C LEU A 120 56.60 -28.67 -24.77
N ALA A 121 55.61 -27.84 -25.10
CA ALA A 121 54.92 -26.99 -24.14
C ALA A 121 54.14 -27.80 -23.09
N GLN A 122 53.48 -28.89 -23.51
CA GLN A 122 52.83 -29.83 -22.59
C GLN A 122 53.86 -30.52 -21.71
N LEU A 123 54.96 -31.03 -22.30
CA LEU A 123 56.07 -31.65 -21.57
C LEU A 123 56.67 -30.72 -20.51
N ARG A 124 56.88 -29.44 -20.85
CA ARG A 124 57.34 -28.40 -19.91
C ARG A 124 56.38 -28.24 -18.73
N THR A 125 55.07 -28.13 -19.01
CA THR A 125 54.04 -27.92 -17.97
C THR A 125 54.04 -29.10 -16.98
N ASP A 126 54.10 -30.31 -17.52
CA ASP A 126 54.17 -31.55 -16.78
C ASP A 126 55.45 -31.70 -15.94
N ILE A 127 56.59 -31.26 -16.46
CA ILE A 127 57.88 -31.23 -15.73
C ILE A 127 57.80 -30.18 -14.59
N LEU A 128 57.28 -28.99 -14.86
CA LEU A 128 57.15 -27.92 -13.87
C LEU A 128 56.22 -28.28 -12.71
N LEU A 129 55.07 -28.91 -13.00
CA LEU A 129 54.12 -29.37 -11.99
C LEU A 129 54.74 -30.36 -11.01
N ARG A 130 55.60 -31.26 -11.50
CA ARG A 130 56.30 -32.26 -10.69
C ARG A 130 57.43 -31.64 -9.85
N ILE A 131 58.09 -30.60 -10.36
CA ILE A 131 59.13 -29.85 -9.64
C ILE A 131 58.55 -28.95 -8.53
N ALA A 132 57.28 -28.53 -8.65
CA ALA A 132 56.63 -27.58 -7.73
C ALA A 132 55.75 -28.23 -6.63
N ALA A 133 55.77 -29.56 -6.47
CA ALA A 133 54.90 -30.28 -5.54
C ALA A 133 55.06 -29.87 -4.06
N GLU A 134 56.24 -29.39 -3.65
CA GLU A 134 56.55 -28.91 -2.29
C GLU A 134 55.81 -27.62 -1.89
N GLU A 135 55.23 -26.88 -2.85
CA GLU A 135 54.59 -25.56 -2.63
C GLU A 135 53.05 -25.62 -2.64
N ARG A 136 52.45 -26.80 -2.56
CA ARG A 136 50.99 -26.97 -2.54
C ARG A 136 50.41 -26.84 -1.14
N ILE A 137 49.22 -26.27 -1.00
CA ILE A 137 48.49 -26.21 0.27
C ILE A 137 47.92 -27.60 0.57
N ALA A 138 48.41 -28.24 1.63
CA ALA A 138 47.97 -29.57 2.04
C ALA A 138 46.62 -29.50 2.78
N ARG A 139 46.50 -28.57 3.74
CA ARG A 139 45.28 -28.35 4.53
C ARG A 139 45.23 -26.96 5.14
N ILE A 140 44.02 -26.54 5.51
CA ILE A 140 43.74 -25.27 6.17
C ILE A 140 42.99 -25.56 7.48
N GLU A 141 43.47 -24.99 8.57
CA GLU A 141 42.92 -25.17 9.93
C GLU A 141 42.58 -23.80 10.55
N PHE A 142 41.63 -23.79 11.49
CA PHE A 142 41.20 -22.58 12.20
C PHE A 142 41.29 -22.79 13.71
N LYS A 143 41.81 -21.79 14.43
CA LYS A 143 41.97 -21.83 15.88
C LYS A 143 41.49 -20.52 16.50
N GLY A 144 40.76 -20.62 17.61
CA GLY A 144 40.28 -19.46 18.37
C GLY A 144 38.84 -19.02 18.02
N ASN A 145 38.25 -19.57 16.95
CA ASN A 145 36.82 -19.45 16.67
C ASN A 145 36.02 -20.35 17.63
N ARG A 146 34.93 -19.81 18.20
CA ARG A 146 34.03 -20.49 19.14
C ARG A 146 32.58 -20.40 18.68
N LYS A 147 32.07 -19.17 18.46
CA LYS A 147 30.69 -18.93 17.99
C LYS A 147 30.59 -18.90 16.47
N ILE A 148 31.66 -18.50 15.78
CA ILE A 148 31.73 -18.55 14.32
C ILE A 148 32.24 -19.92 13.89
N GLU A 149 31.46 -20.63 13.10
CA GLU A 149 31.87 -21.93 12.58
C GLU A 149 33.04 -21.80 11.60
N ALA A 150 33.97 -22.74 11.65
CA ALA A 150 35.12 -22.79 10.75
C ALA A 150 34.71 -22.83 9.26
N SER A 151 33.58 -23.47 8.95
CA SER A 151 32.98 -23.53 7.62
C SER A 151 32.65 -22.14 7.04
N ALA A 152 32.16 -21.22 7.88
CA ALA A 152 31.82 -19.86 7.47
C ALA A 152 33.08 -19.02 7.18
N ILE A 153 34.15 -19.24 7.96
CA ILE A 153 35.45 -18.60 7.72
C ILE A 153 36.07 -19.16 6.42
N GLN A 154 35.92 -20.45 6.16
CA GLN A 154 36.45 -21.09 4.97
C GLN A 154 35.82 -20.59 3.66
N GLN A 155 34.54 -20.19 3.67
CA GLN A 155 33.84 -19.68 2.49
C GLN A 155 34.38 -18.34 1.96
N VAL A 156 35.09 -17.56 2.80
CA VAL A 156 35.63 -16.26 2.40
C VAL A 156 37.09 -16.33 1.94
N LEU A 157 37.73 -17.50 2.02
CA LEU A 157 39.13 -17.69 1.63
C LEU A 157 39.26 -17.91 0.11
N LYS A 158 40.34 -17.38 -0.45
CA LYS A 158 40.84 -17.67 -1.78
C LYS A 158 41.76 -18.90 -1.78
N SER A 159 42.50 -19.13 -0.70
CA SER A 159 43.31 -20.34 -0.52
C SER A 159 42.43 -21.57 -0.28
N ALA A 160 42.76 -22.68 -0.94
CA ALA A 160 42.08 -23.96 -0.77
C ALA A 160 43.09 -25.12 -0.80
N PRO A 161 42.83 -26.24 -0.10
CA PRO A 161 43.65 -27.44 -0.23
C PRO A 161 43.83 -27.85 -1.70
N GLY A 162 45.06 -28.12 -2.12
CA GLY A 162 45.46 -28.45 -3.49
C GLY A 162 45.95 -27.26 -4.34
N ASN A 163 45.66 -26.02 -3.94
CA ASN A 163 46.19 -24.82 -4.62
C ASN A 163 47.68 -24.61 -4.32
N ILE A 164 48.35 -23.81 -5.15
CA ILE A 164 49.74 -23.38 -4.90
C ILE A 164 49.71 -22.29 -3.82
N PHE A 165 50.57 -22.44 -2.81
CA PHE A 165 50.73 -21.45 -1.75
C PHE A 165 51.39 -20.17 -2.30
N THR A 166 50.80 -19.01 -2.02
CA THR A 166 51.42 -17.71 -2.28
C THR A 166 51.16 -16.73 -1.13
N ASP A 167 52.15 -15.91 -0.78
CA ASP A 167 52.01 -14.90 0.29
C ASP A 167 50.94 -13.83 -0.04
N THR A 168 50.72 -13.59 -1.34
CA THR A 168 49.70 -12.66 -1.85
C THR A 168 48.29 -13.15 -1.51
N ASP A 169 48.03 -14.44 -1.72
CA ASP A 169 46.73 -15.04 -1.43
C ASP A 169 46.52 -15.15 0.09
N LEU A 170 47.55 -15.52 0.85
CA LEU A 170 47.49 -15.54 2.32
C LEU A 170 47.13 -14.17 2.91
N SER A 171 47.73 -13.10 2.39
CA SER A 171 47.43 -11.73 2.82
C SER A 171 46.01 -11.28 2.45
N ALA A 172 45.50 -11.72 1.31
CA ALA A 172 44.12 -11.45 0.89
C ALA A 172 43.12 -12.18 1.80
N ASP A 173 43.44 -13.42 2.19
CA ASP A 173 42.62 -14.24 3.07
C ASP A 173 42.53 -13.67 4.49
N ILE A 174 43.65 -13.23 5.08
CA ILE A 174 43.64 -12.53 6.38
C ILE A 174 42.71 -11.31 6.32
N LYS A 175 42.80 -10.50 5.25
CA LYS A 175 41.92 -9.33 5.06
C LYS A 175 40.46 -9.72 4.88
N ALA A 176 40.17 -10.82 4.18
CA ALA A 176 38.82 -11.30 3.97
C ALA A 176 38.17 -11.74 5.28
N ILE A 177 38.89 -12.51 6.11
CA ILE A 177 38.44 -12.92 7.44
C ILE A 177 38.21 -11.70 8.34
N TYR A 178 39.15 -10.74 8.36
CA TYR A 178 39.00 -9.51 9.16
C TYR A 178 37.77 -8.68 8.71
N LYS A 179 37.50 -8.62 7.39
CA LYS A 179 36.36 -7.92 6.81
C LYS A 179 35.01 -8.54 7.18
N MET A 180 34.97 -9.79 7.67
CA MET A 180 33.75 -10.37 8.23
C MET A 180 33.24 -9.60 9.46
N GLY A 181 34.12 -8.84 10.14
CA GLY A 181 33.74 -7.95 11.24
C GLY A 181 33.51 -8.64 12.60
N TYR A 182 33.71 -9.95 12.69
CA TYR A 182 33.51 -10.75 13.90
C TYR A 182 34.76 -10.95 14.75
N PHE A 183 35.94 -10.54 14.28
CA PHE A 183 37.22 -10.79 14.94
C PHE A 183 37.95 -9.47 15.27
N ASP A 184 38.63 -9.43 16.42
CA ASP A 184 39.51 -8.34 16.87
C ASP A 184 40.91 -8.48 16.28
N ASP A 185 41.39 -9.72 16.15
CA ASP A 185 42.68 -10.04 15.53
C ASP A 185 42.57 -11.30 14.65
N VAL A 186 43.33 -11.32 13.55
CA VAL A 186 43.41 -12.43 12.60
C VAL A 186 44.86 -12.58 12.16
N THR A 187 45.47 -13.71 12.51
CA THR A 187 46.83 -14.07 12.11
C THR A 187 46.83 -15.42 11.40
N ALA A 188 47.88 -15.70 10.64
CA ALA A 188 48.04 -16.98 9.95
C ALA A 188 49.45 -17.55 10.17
N GLU A 189 49.51 -18.80 10.58
CA GLU A 189 50.74 -19.57 10.76
C GLU A 189 50.88 -20.57 9.60
N VAL A 190 52.05 -20.63 8.98
CA VAL A 190 52.33 -21.56 7.86
C VAL A 190 53.41 -22.54 8.29
N ALA A 191 53.10 -23.84 8.23
CA ALA A 191 54.02 -24.92 8.54
C ALA A 191 54.30 -25.80 7.31
N GLU A 192 55.53 -26.27 7.16
CA GLU A 192 55.88 -27.26 6.14
C GLU A 192 55.57 -28.67 6.65
N VAL A 193 54.77 -29.41 5.88
CA VAL A 193 54.41 -30.80 6.14
C VAL A 193 54.80 -31.66 4.94
N ALA A 194 54.91 -32.99 5.13
CA ALA A 194 55.32 -33.92 4.07
C ALA A 194 54.45 -33.85 2.80
N GLU A 195 53.23 -33.34 2.92
CA GLU A 195 52.22 -33.23 1.85
C GLU A 195 52.16 -31.82 1.22
N GLY A 196 52.95 -30.85 1.69
CA GLY A 196 52.96 -29.45 1.24
C GLY A 196 52.97 -28.43 2.39
N LYS A 197 52.29 -27.28 2.23
CA LYS A 197 52.13 -26.23 3.25
C LYS A 197 50.81 -26.41 4.00
N ALA A 198 50.84 -26.39 5.34
CA ALA A 198 49.65 -26.34 6.19
C ALA A 198 49.45 -24.91 6.72
N ILE A 199 48.28 -24.33 6.52
CA ILE A 199 47.95 -22.97 6.95
C ILE A 199 47.00 -23.04 8.15
N THR A 200 47.36 -22.42 9.27
CA THR A 200 46.48 -22.30 10.45
C THR A 200 46.11 -20.83 10.66
N PHE A 201 44.84 -20.48 10.49
CA PHE A 201 44.34 -19.15 10.82
C PHE A 201 43.98 -19.09 12.31
N VAL A 202 44.65 -18.20 13.05
CA VAL A 202 44.37 -17.95 14.47
C VAL A 202 43.56 -16.67 14.56
N VAL A 203 42.33 -16.78 15.11
CA VAL A 203 41.38 -15.67 15.19
C VAL A 203 40.97 -15.39 16.63
N GLU A 204 40.82 -14.10 16.95
CA GLU A 204 40.26 -13.66 18.22
C GLU A 204 38.86 -13.09 18.01
N GLU A 205 37.81 -13.82 18.41
CA GLU A 205 36.42 -13.36 18.28
C GLU A 205 36.09 -12.15 19.16
N LYS A 206 35.41 -11.16 18.56
CA LYS A 206 34.83 -9.99 19.24
C LYS A 206 33.76 -10.41 20.24
N PRO A 207 33.62 -9.69 21.36
CA PRO A 207 32.54 -9.92 22.29
C PRO A 207 31.19 -9.56 21.66
N MET A 208 30.19 -10.42 21.88
CA MET A 208 28.85 -10.28 21.30
C MET A 208 27.79 -10.01 22.37
N ILE A 209 26.73 -9.32 21.97
CA ILE A 209 25.56 -9.08 22.81
C ILE A 209 24.76 -10.38 22.91
N THR A 210 24.72 -10.96 24.10
CA THR A 210 23.98 -12.20 24.35
C THR A 210 22.53 -11.92 24.72
N GLU A 211 22.33 -10.86 25.50
CA GLU A 211 21.02 -10.44 25.97
C GLU A 211 20.93 -8.91 26.10
N ILE A 212 19.75 -8.37 25.78
CA ILE A 212 19.37 -6.97 26.03
C ILE A 212 18.30 -6.96 27.11
N LEU A 213 18.59 -6.34 28.26
CA LEU A 213 17.70 -6.24 29.40
C LEU A 213 17.15 -4.82 29.49
N ILE A 214 15.83 -4.66 29.35
CA ILE A 214 15.15 -3.36 29.48
C ILE A 214 14.50 -3.29 30.86
N LYS A 215 14.82 -2.26 31.63
CA LYS A 215 14.31 -2.01 32.99
C LYS A 215 13.65 -0.64 33.08
N GLY A 216 12.53 -0.57 33.79
CA GLY A 216 11.82 0.68 34.09
C GLY A 216 10.75 1.10 33.09
N ASN A 217 10.50 0.30 32.04
CA ASN A 217 9.42 0.54 31.08
C ASN A 217 8.06 0.04 31.63
N LYS A 218 7.22 0.96 32.11
CA LYS A 218 5.84 0.69 32.55
C LYS A 218 4.82 1.24 31.55
N ALA A 219 5.06 2.41 30.98
CA ALA A 219 4.17 3.09 30.04
C ALA A 219 4.36 2.64 28.58
N VAL A 220 5.53 2.11 28.23
CA VAL A 220 5.83 1.59 26.89
C VAL A 220 6.08 0.08 26.96
N LYS A 221 5.41 -0.68 26.09
CA LYS A 221 5.60 -2.13 26.00
C LYS A 221 7.02 -2.43 25.54
N ARG A 222 7.58 -3.52 26.06
CA ARG A 222 8.94 -3.96 25.73
C ARG A 222 9.13 -4.17 24.23
N ASP A 223 8.15 -4.81 23.57
CA ASP A 223 8.18 -5.09 22.13
C ASP A 223 8.25 -3.80 21.28
N ASP A 224 7.60 -2.72 21.70
CA ASP A 224 7.66 -1.42 21.00
C ASP A 224 9.08 -0.83 21.06
N ILE A 225 9.74 -0.96 22.23
CA ILE A 225 11.11 -0.48 22.48
C ILE A 225 12.08 -1.31 21.65
N GLU A 226 11.98 -2.63 21.72
CA GLU A 226 12.80 -3.54 20.94
C GLU A 226 12.57 -3.32 19.44
N GLY A 227 11.35 -3.06 18.99
CA GLY A 227 11.03 -2.73 17.60
C GLY A 227 11.74 -1.47 17.08
N ALA A 228 11.88 -0.44 17.93
CA ALA A 228 12.55 0.81 17.57
C ALA A 228 14.09 0.71 17.52
N MET A 229 14.67 -0.27 18.23
CA MET A 229 16.12 -0.48 18.29
C MET A 229 16.70 -1.08 17.01
N SER A 230 17.92 -0.67 16.67
CA SER A 230 18.73 -1.24 15.59
C SER A 230 19.66 -2.34 16.08
N VAL A 231 20.11 -2.28 17.33
CA VAL A 231 20.94 -3.30 17.97
C VAL A 231 20.08 -4.51 18.34
N ARG A 232 20.57 -5.71 18.01
CA ARG A 232 19.91 -6.99 18.28
C ARG A 232 20.86 -7.95 19.01
N ASN A 233 20.28 -8.97 19.63
CA ASN A 233 21.04 -10.10 20.18
C ASN A 233 21.90 -10.74 19.08
N ARG A 234 23.05 -11.29 19.48
CA ARG A 234 24.06 -11.94 18.61
C ARG A 234 24.76 -11.00 17.63
N GLN A 235 24.73 -9.70 17.89
CA GLN A 235 25.55 -8.71 17.18
C GLN A 235 26.74 -8.28 18.05
N THR A 236 27.79 -7.76 17.41
CA THR A 236 28.90 -7.11 18.10
C THR A 236 28.44 -5.78 18.70
N VAL A 237 29.00 -5.42 19.85
CA VAL A 237 28.65 -4.15 20.51
C VAL A 237 29.15 -2.98 19.69
N ASN A 238 28.25 -2.07 19.35
CA ASN A 238 28.60 -0.80 18.74
C ASN A 238 28.04 0.36 19.61
N PRO A 239 28.90 1.10 20.34
CA PRO A 239 28.47 2.18 21.22
C PRO A 239 27.72 3.32 20.49
N GLU A 240 28.06 3.60 19.23
CA GLU A 240 27.37 4.64 18.44
C GLU A 240 25.94 4.22 18.11
N LYS A 241 25.74 2.96 17.71
CA LYS A 241 24.40 2.40 17.47
C LYS A 241 23.56 2.37 18.75
N LEU A 242 24.16 2.00 19.89
CA LEU A 242 23.48 2.02 21.18
C LEU A 242 23.05 3.43 21.56
N LYS A 243 23.92 4.44 21.38
CA LYS A 243 23.56 5.85 21.62
C LYS A 243 22.43 6.33 20.70
N ALA A 244 22.48 5.98 19.42
CA ALA A 244 21.41 6.30 18.47
C ALA A 244 20.08 5.61 18.85
N ASP A 245 20.13 4.38 19.34
CA ASP A 245 18.96 3.66 19.81
C ASP A 245 18.38 4.31 21.08
N MET A 246 19.19 4.86 21.99
CA MET A 246 18.66 5.61 23.14
C MET A 246 17.85 6.83 22.70
N GLU A 247 18.30 7.56 21.67
CA GLU A 247 17.54 8.69 21.09
C GLU A 247 16.23 8.24 20.42
N LYS A 248 16.21 7.07 19.76
CA LYS A 248 14.97 6.51 19.21
C LYS A 248 13.98 6.10 20.30
N ILE A 249 14.46 5.46 21.37
CA ILE A 249 13.64 5.13 22.52
C ILE A 249 13.13 6.42 23.16
N LYS A 250 13.97 7.45 23.30
CA LYS A 250 13.53 8.77 23.80
C LYS A 250 12.44 9.37 22.95
N THR A 251 12.59 9.33 21.62
CA THR A 251 11.58 9.78 20.68
C THR A 251 10.26 9.01 20.81
N LEU A 252 10.32 7.70 21.09
CA LEU A 252 9.13 6.87 21.35
C LEU A 252 8.41 7.31 22.64
N TYR A 253 9.15 7.65 23.70
CA TYR A 253 8.59 8.18 24.96
C TYR A 253 8.03 9.60 24.80
N ASP A 254 8.74 10.49 24.10
CA ASP A 254 8.29 11.83 23.72
C ASP A 254 6.93 11.75 23.00
N GLY A 255 6.79 10.81 22.06
CA GLY A 255 5.55 10.59 21.31
C GLY A 255 4.35 10.18 22.18
N LYS A 256 4.59 9.55 23.34
CA LYS A 256 3.55 9.19 24.32
C LYS A 256 3.35 10.24 25.43
N GLY A 257 4.12 11.34 25.40
CA GLY A 257 4.02 12.47 26.32
C GLY A 257 5.01 12.46 27.49
N PHE A 258 6.00 11.55 27.48
CA PHE A 258 7.01 11.42 28.53
C PHE A 258 8.31 12.15 28.16
N TYR A 259 8.25 13.47 28.00
CA TYR A 259 9.37 14.28 27.48
C TYR A 259 10.58 14.36 28.41
N ASN A 260 10.36 14.13 29.70
CA ASN A 260 11.42 14.11 30.71
C ASN A 260 11.91 12.68 30.96
N ALA A 261 11.60 11.72 30.10
CA ALA A 261 12.11 10.36 30.27
C ALA A 261 13.64 10.35 30.14
N GLU A 262 14.31 9.75 31.13
CA GLU A 262 15.75 9.54 31.13
C GLU A 262 16.03 8.11 30.71
N ILE A 263 16.83 7.95 29.66
CA ILE A 263 17.16 6.65 29.09
C ILE A 263 18.67 6.52 29.07
N GLY A 264 19.16 5.55 29.83
CA GLY A 264 20.57 5.20 29.90
C GLY A 264 20.82 3.75 29.51
N TYR A 265 22.06 3.42 29.21
CA TYR A 265 22.50 2.04 29.02
C TYR A 265 23.79 1.76 29.80
N ALA A 266 23.94 0.51 30.22
CA ALA A 266 25.16 -0.03 30.80
C ALA A 266 25.55 -1.32 30.05
N ILE A 267 26.85 -1.53 29.90
CA ILE A 267 27.43 -2.72 29.28
C ILE A 267 27.99 -3.57 30.41
N GLU A 268 27.33 -4.68 30.71
CA GLU A 268 27.72 -5.61 31.77
C GLU A 268 28.37 -6.87 31.16
N LYS A 269 29.39 -7.42 31.83
CA LYS A 269 30.01 -8.68 31.41
C LYS A 269 29.16 -9.85 31.91
N GLY A 270 28.57 -10.62 30.99
CA GLY A 270 27.85 -11.86 31.27
C GLY A 270 28.77 -13.09 31.38
N GLY A 271 30.03 -12.97 30.96
CA GLY A 271 31.08 -14.00 30.99
C GLY A 271 32.41 -13.49 30.39
N GLU A 272 33.38 -14.36 30.10
CA GLU A 272 34.68 -13.95 29.53
C GLU A 272 34.55 -13.19 28.19
N ARG A 273 33.53 -13.49 27.36
CA ARG A 273 33.26 -12.83 26.06
C ARG A 273 31.76 -12.62 25.76
N ASP A 274 30.92 -12.69 26.79
CA ASP A 274 29.48 -12.41 26.69
C ASP A 274 29.18 -11.03 27.27
N ILE A 275 28.44 -10.22 26.52
CA ILE A 275 28.02 -8.89 26.95
C ILE A 275 26.51 -8.85 27.11
N HIS A 276 26.05 -8.30 28.23
CA HIS A 276 24.67 -7.91 28.45
C HIS A 276 24.55 -6.40 28.33
N VAL A 277 23.56 -5.94 27.55
CA VAL A 277 23.23 -4.52 27.45
C VAL A 277 22.02 -4.26 28.34
N VAL A 278 22.22 -3.50 29.41
CA VAL A 278 21.15 -3.13 30.34
C VAL A 278 20.69 -1.72 30.02
N ILE A 279 19.47 -1.58 29.51
CA ILE A 279 18.82 -0.28 29.25
C ILE A 279 17.98 0.05 30.47
N THR A 280 18.26 1.20 31.09
CA THR A 280 17.52 1.71 32.25
C THR A 280 16.71 2.92 31.84
N ILE A 281 15.41 2.87 32.10
CA ILE A 281 14.45 3.91 31.73
C ILE A 281 13.79 4.47 32.99
N VAL A 282 13.87 5.78 33.17
CA VAL A 282 13.11 6.52 34.17
C VAL A 282 12.08 7.35 33.42
N GLU A 283 10.82 6.91 33.41
CA GLU A 283 9.78 7.49 32.53
C GLU A 283 9.35 8.91 32.93
N ASN A 284 9.41 9.22 34.23
CA ASN A 284 8.89 10.46 34.82
C ASN A 284 7.39 10.71 34.51
N GLU A 285 6.85 11.85 34.95
CA GLU A 285 5.43 12.18 34.72
C GLU A 285 5.17 12.65 33.29
N LYS A 286 3.96 12.32 32.80
CA LYS A 286 3.48 12.74 31.49
C LYS A 286 3.16 14.24 31.49
N LEU A 287 3.73 14.98 30.55
CA LEU A 287 3.48 16.42 30.40
C LEU A 287 2.50 16.70 29.26
N PHE A 288 1.67 17.71 29.46
CA PHE A 288 0.70 18.18 28.47
C PHE A 288 0.87 19.67 28.19
N ILE A 289 0.47 20.11 27.00
CA ILE A 289 0.45 21.51 26.60
C ILE A 289 -0.61 22.24 27.43
N ARG A 290 -0.16 23.16 28.29
CA ARG A 290 -1.01 24.01 29.13
C ARG A 290 -1.37 25.33 28.46
N GLY A 291 -0.47 25.83 27.62
CA GLY A 291 -0.60 27.15 27.02
C GLY A 291 0.10 27.25 25.67
N ILE A 292 -0.60 27.80 24.69
CA ILE A 292 -0.06 28.26 23.41
C ILE A 292 -0.30 29.76 23.34
N SER A 293 0.78 30.51 23.09
CA SER A 293 0.77 31.97 23.01
C SER A 293 1.46 32.43 21.75
N PHE A 294 1.07 33.61 21.27
CA PHE A 294 1.66 34.27 20.11
C PHE A 294 2.20 35.63 20.54
N GLU A 295 3.33 36.02 19.97
CA GLU A 295 3.95 37.31 20.24
C GLU A 295 4.10 38.09 18.93
N GLY A 296 3.49 39.27 18.86
CA GLY A 296 3.54 40.13 17.68
C GLY A 296 2.30 40.05 16.78
N ASN A 297 1.33 39.17 17.08
CA ASN A 297 0.03 39.17 16.43
C ASN A 297 -0.81 40.39 16.86
N ARG A 298 -1.31 41.17 15.91
CA ARG A 298 -2.16 42.36 16.12
C ARG A 298 -3.40 42.33 15.23
N ALA A 299 -3.26 41.83 14.00
CA ALA A 299 -4.36 41.69 13.06
C ALA A 299 -5.32 40.54 13.40
N PHE A 300 -4.78 39.45 13.96
CA PHE A 300 -5.58 38.29 14.37
C PHE A 300 -5.46 38.02 15.87
N THR A 301 -6.54 37.55 16.45
CA THR A 301 -6.59 37.15 17.86
C THR A 301 -5.85 35.83 18.06
N THR A 302 -5.29 35.63 19.26
CA THR A 302 -4.66 34.35 19.65
C THR A 302 -5.61 33.16 19.46
N LYS A 303 -6.92 33.35 19.68
CA LYS A 303 -7.92 32.28 19.50
C LYS A 303 -8.07 31.88 18.02
N GLU A 304 -8.07 32.84 17.10
CA GLU A 304 -8.13 32.55 15.66
C GLU A 304 -6.91 31.77 15.20
N LEU A 305 -5.71 32.18 15.64
CA LEU A 305 -4.47 31.47 15.30
C LEU A 305 -4.44 30.06 15.89
N LYS A 306 -4.88 29.87 17.16
CA LYS A 306 -5.03 28.53 17.77
C LYS A 306 -5.95 27.63 16.95
N ASN A 307 -7.07 28.15 16.46
CA ASN A 307 -8.04 27.37 15.67
C ASN A 307 -7.49 26.91 14.31
N MET A 308 -6.43 27.54 13.79
CA MET A 308 -5.76 27.11 12.55
C MET A 308 -4.76 25.98 12.78
N MET A 309 -4.36 25.74 14.03
CA MET A 309 -3.41 24.70 14.42
C MET A 309 -4.12 23.38 14.69
N THR A 310 -3.40 22.26 14.51
CA THR A 310 -3.85 20.94 14.98
C THR A 310 -3.35 20.66 16.40
N THR A 311 -2.25 21.30 16.80
CA THR A 311 -1.69 21.26 18.15
C THR A 311 -2.56 22.08 19.10
N ASN A 312 -3.10 21.43 20.14
CA ASN A 312 -4.11 22.00 21.03
C ASN A 312 -3.68 21.90 22.50
N GLU A 313 -4.17 22.83 23.32
CA GLU A 313 -4.04 22.81 24.78
C GLU A 313 -4.84 21.65 25.40
N TRP A 314 -4.44 21.23 26.60
CA TRP A 314 -5.17 20.25 27.40
C TRP A 314 -6.56 20.78 27.82
N GLY A 315 -7.62 19.99 27.59
CA GLY A 315 -9.01 20.39 27.84
C GLY A 315 -9.88 19.30 28.47
N ILE A 316 -11.15 19.64 28.76
CA ILE A 316 -12.10 18.81 29.54
C ILE A 316 -12.43 17.42 28.95
N PHE A 317 -12.19 17.19 27.65
CA PHE A 317 -12.45 15.91 26.97
C PHE A 317 -11.17 15.07 26.70
N HIS A 318 -10.10 15.34 27.45
CA HIS A 318 -8.80 14.67 27.31
C HIS A 318 -8.87 13.14 27.45
N PHE A 319 -9.82 12.60 28.23
CA PHE A 319 -9.95 11.16 28.47
C PHE A 319 -10.39 10.34 27.24
N PHE A 320 -10.82 10.99 26.15
CA PHE A 320 -11.18 10.35 24.88
C PHE A 320 -10.30 10.78 23.70
N THR A 321 -9.32 11.68 23.89
CA THR A 321 -8.55 12.28 22.78
C THR A 321 -7.07 12.45 23.11
N ASP A 322 -6.20 12.40 22.11
CA ASP A 322 -4.77 12.74 22.22
C ASP A 322 -4.51 14.26 22.43
N SER A 323 -5.51 15.02 22.88
CA SER A 323 -5.41 16.46 23.08
C SER A 323 -4.40 16.81 24.19
N GLY A 324 -3.62 17.87 23.96
CA GLY A 324 -2.56 18.31 24.87
C GLY A 324 -1.21 17.59 24.70
N LEU A 325 -1.08 16.60 23.81
CA LEU A 325 0.23 15.98 23.51
C LEU A 325 1.02 16.82 22.50
N LEU A 326 2.28 17.12 22.83
CA LEU A 326 3.18 17.84 21.92
C LEU A 326 3.83 16.89 20.91
N LYS A 327 3.46 17.02 19.64
CA LYS A 327 4.15 16.37 18.52
C LYS A 327 4.93 17.44 17.75
N LYS A 328 6.27 17.42 17.82
CA LYS A 328 7.13 18.47 17.23
C LYS A 328 6.92 18.62 15.72
N ASP A 329 6.77 17.51 14.99
CA ASP A 329 6.50 17.53 13.55
C ASP A 329 5.14 18.18 13.23
N GLN A 330 4.12 17.91 14.06
CA GLN A 330 2.81 18.53 13.91
C GLN A 330 2.88 20.04 14.17
N LEU A 331 3.62 20.46 15.20
CA LEU A 331 3.82 21.88 15.52
C LEU A 331 4.55 22.61 14.38
N LYS A 332 5.55 21.98 13.76
CA LYS A 332 6.25 22.53 12.57
C LYS A 332 5.30 22.69 11.38
N GLN A 333 4.43 21.71 11.15
CA GLN A 333 3.38 21.83 10.13
C GLN A 333 2.40 22.96 10.45
N ASP A 334 2.03 23.12 11.72
CA ASP A 334 1.13 24.18 12.17
C ASP A 334 1.74 25.58 11.97
N VAL A 335 3.06 25.76 12.18
CA VAL A 335 3.77 27.00 11.79
C VAL A 335 3.64 27.28 10.30
N GLY A 336 3.79 26.25 9.45
CA GLY A 336 3.56 26.38 8.01
C GLY A 336 2.12 26.79 7.67
N LYS A 337 1.12 26.22 8.35
CA LYS A 337 -0.30 26.60 8.19
C LYS A 337 -0.55 28.05 8.60
N LEU A 338 0.01 28.48 9.73
CA LEU A 338 -0.10 29.86 10.19
C LEU A 338 0.53 30.83 9.18
N ASN A 339 1.71 30.51 8.67
CA ASN A 339 2.38 31.33 7.65
C ASN A 339 1.52 31.43 6.37
N ALA A 340 0.97 30.30 5.91
CA ALA A 340 0.02 30.29 4.79
C ALA A 340 -1.24 31.11 5.09
N PHE A 341 -1.80 31.01 6.29
CA PHE A 341 -2.97 31.77 6.73
C PHE A 341 -2.73 33.29 6.63
N TYR A 342 -1.59 33.79 7.11
CA TYR A 342 -1.24 35.20 6.96
C TYR A 342 -1.08 35.62 5.49
N LEU A 343 -0.37 34.83 4.68
CA LEU A 343 -0.20 35.10 3.25
C LEU A 343 -1.53 35.06 2.47
N ASN A 344 -2.48 34.24 2.90
CA ASN A 344 -3.81 34.13 2.31
C ASN A 344 -4.74 35.29 2.72
N ASN A 345 -4.36 36.08 3.74
CA ASN A 345 -5.13 37.23 4.23
C ASN A 345 -4.42 38.58 3.96
N GLY A 346 -3.52 38.63 2.98
CA GLY A 346 -2.94 39.88 2.48
C GLY A 346 -1.58 40.25 3.07
N PHE A 347 -1.04 39.48 4.01
CA PHE A 347 0.21 39.80 4.68
C PHE A 347 1.42 39.19 3.95
N ILE A 348 1.80 39.75 2.80
CA ILE A 348 2.84 39.18 1.91
C ILE A 348 4.24 39.08 2.53
N ASN A 349 4.51 39.90 3.55
CA ASN A 349 5.77 39.94 4.28
C ASN A 349 5.67 39.28 5.66
N ALA A 350 4.60 38.52 5.92
CA ALA A 350 4.45 37.82 7.19
C ALA A 350 5.54 36.77 7.38
N GLN A 351 6.04 36.68 8.61
CA GLN A 351 7.00 35.66 9.02
C GLN A 351 6.58 35.10 10.37
N ILE A 352 6.40 33.78 10.42
CA ILE A 352 6.19 33.03 11.67
C ILE A 352 7.53 32.43 12.06
N GLY A 353 8.07 32.83 13.21
CA GLY A 353 9.35 32.32 13.69
C GLY A 353 9.24 30.94 14.34
N GLU A 354 10.38 30.38 14.72
CA GLU A 354 10.42 29.07 15.35
C GLU A 354 9.73 29.07 16.73
N PRO A 355 8.86 28.08 17.03
CA PRO A 355 8.20 27.99 18.33
C PRO A 355 9.19 27.78 19.47
N VAL A 356 9.11 28.62 20.49
CA VAL A 356 9.86 28.45 21.74
C VAL A 356 9.04 27.56 22.68
N ILE A 357 9.58 26.38 22.98
CA ILE A 357 8.94 25.38 23.84
C ILE A 357 9.58 25.44 25.22
N THR A 358 8.78 25.70 26.26
CA THR A 358 9.21 25.71 27.66
C THR A 358 8.59 24.53 28.40
N TYR A 359 9.41 23.82 29.16
CA TYR A 359 9.00 22.68 29.98
C TYR A 359 9.00 23.11 31.45
N ASP A 360 7.80 23.33 32.01
CA ASP A 360 7.61 23.68 33.42
C ASP A 360 7.11 22.44 34.21
N ARG A 361 7.13 22.50 35.55
CA ARG A 361 6.62 21.40 36.41
C ARG A 361 5.13 21.13 36.21
N ASP A 362 4.35 22.13 35.80
CA ASP A 362 2.89 22.04 35.57
C ASP A 362 2.53 21.65 34.13
N GLY A 363 3.49 21.63 33.20
CA GLY A 363 3.29 21.18 31.82
C GLY A 363 4.11 21.98 30.79
N ILE A 364 3.71 21.89 29.52
CA ILE A 364 4.42 22.49 28.39
C ILE A 364 3.76 23.81 27.99
N ARG A 365 4.55 24.85 27.76
CA ARG A 365 4.10 26.13 27.18
C ARG A 365 4.80 26.39 25.86
N ILE A 366 4.05 26.83 24.87
CA ILE A 366 4.55 27.11 23.52
C ILE A 366 4.33 28.60 23.23
N LYS A 367 5.40 29.29 22.83
CA LYS A 367 5.35 30.69 22.39
C LYS A 367 5.79 30.78 20.93
N ILE A 368 4.93 31.30 20.07
CA ILE A 368 5.18 31.42 18.63
C ILE A 368 5.36 32.91 18.28
N PRO A 369 6.57 33.34 17.90
CA PRO A 369 6.80 34.72 17.47
C PRO A 369 6.22 34.94 16.06
N VAL A 370 5.56 36.09 15.86
CA VAL A 370 4.86 36.47 14.64
C VAL A 370 5.25 37.89 14.24
N SER A 371 5.76 38.05 13.02
CA SER A 371 5.93 39.35 12.38
C SER A 371 4.92 39.46 11.24
N GLU A 372 3.81 40.17 11.45
CA GLU A 372 2.70 40.21 10.48
C GLU A 372 3.06 40.99 9.21
N GLY A 373 3.84 42.07 9.32
CA GLY A 373 4.08 42.97 8.20
C GLY A 373 2.85 43.83 7.83
N LYS A 374 2.88 44.46 6.65
CA LYS A 374 1.75 45.26 6.14
C LYS A 374 0.76 44.36 5.41
N GLN A 375 -0.53 44.68 5.51
CA GLN A 375 -1.59 44.00 4.78
C GLN A 375 -1.82 44.68 3.42
N PHE A 376 -1.90 43.89 2.35
CA PHE A 376 -2.08 44.36 0.98
C PHE A 376 -3.43 43.91 0.42
N ARG A 377 -4.11 44.82 -0.28
CA ARG A 377 -5.34 44.57 -1.04
C ARG A 377 -5.04 44.01 -2.42
N VAL A 378 -6.03 43.38 -3.04
CA VAL A 378 -5.91 42.99 -4.45
C VAL A 378 -5.93 44.26 -5.32
N GLY A 379 -4.91 44.42 -6.16
CA GLY A 379 -4.82 45.51 -7.13
C GLY A 379 -5.40 45.12 -8.49
N LYS A 380 -4.71 45.51 -9.56
CA LYS A 380 -5.10 45.17 -10.93
C LYS A 380 -4.85 43.69 -11.22
N VAL A 381 -5.88 43.00 -11.72
CA VAL A 381 -5.79 41.59 -12.14
C VAL A 381 -5.94 41.48 -13.66
N ALA A 382 -4.93 40.93 -14.32
CA ALA A 382 -4.85 40.79 -15.78
C ALA A 382 -4.41 39.39 -16.22
N ILE A 383 -4.74 39.03 -17.46
CA ILE A 383 -4.24 37.85 -18.16
C ILE A 383 -3.51 38.33 -19.41
N SER A 384 -2.29 37.83 -19.65
CA SER A 384 -1.46 38.13 -20.81
C SER A 384 -0.91 36.83 -21.43
N GLY A 385 -0.20 36.94 -22.55
CA GLY A 385 0.35 35.78 -23.27
C GLY A 385 -0.63 35.23 -24.32
N ASP A 386 -0.62 33.92 -24.54
CA ASP A 386 -1.37 33.26 -25.61
C ASP A 386 -2.91 33.33 -25.41
N GLU A 387 -3.68 33.35 -26.51
CA GLU A 387 -5.15 33.46 -26.48
C GLU A 387 -5.85 32.11 -26.57
N LEU A 388 -6.68 31.76 -25.59
CA LEU A 388 -7.52 30.55 -25.55
C LEU A 388 -8.81 30.72 -26.37
N ALA A 389 -9.48 29.61 -26.70
CA ALA A 389 -10.81 29.66 -27.33
C ALA A 389 -11.83 30.36 -26.41
N THR A 390 -11.66 30.20 -25.09
CA THR A 390 -12.43 30.97 -24.11
C THR A 390 -11.92 32.42 -24.03
N PRO A 391 -12.78 33.45 -24.21
CA PRO A 391 -12.36 34.85 -24.14
C PRO A 391 -11.72 35.22 -22.79
N ARG A 392 -10.69 36.08 -22.81
CA ARG A 392 -10.01 36.55 -21.58
C ARG A 392 -10.96 37.16 -20.55
N ALA A 393 -12.02 37.84 -20.99
CA ALA A 393 -13.01 38.43 -20.09
C ALA A 393 -13.73 37.37 -19.25
N GLU A 394 -14.08 36.22 -19.85
CA GLU A 394 -14.72 35.12 -19.15
C GLU A 394 -13.75 34.40 -18.20
N LEU A 395 -12.49 34.21 -18.63
CA LEU A 395 -11.45 33.63 -17.79
C LEU A 395 -11.18 34.52 -16.57
N LEU A 396 -11.05 35.83 -16.78
CA LEU A 396 -10.89 36.82 -15.72
C LEU A 396 -12.06 36.79 -14.73
N ALA A 397 -13.30 36.66 -15.19
CA ALA A 397 -14.48 36.59 -14.33
C ALA A 397 -14.51 35.34 -13.43
N LYS A 398 -13.86 34.25 -13.84
CA LYS A 398 -13.79 32.99 -13.09
C LYS A 398 -12.70 32.99 -12.00
N LEU A 399 -11.72 33.89 -12.07
CA LEU A 399 -10.61 33.97 -11.12
C LEU A 399 -11.10 34.27 -9.69
N GLN A 400 -10.62 33.49 -8.73
CA GLN A 400 -10.93 33.60 -7.31
C GLN A 400 -10.31 34.85 -6.70
N ILE A 401 -9.11 35.26 -7.12
CA ILE A 401 -8.44 36.44 -6.55
C ILE A 401 -9.27 37.73 -6.75
N ARG A 402 -10.05 37.81 -7.83
CA ARG A 402 -10.97 38.95 -8.09
C ARG A 402 -12.15 39.02 -7.14
N LYS A 403 -12.46 37.92 -6.44
CA LYS A 403 -13.54 37.85 -5.44
C LYS A 403 -13.02 38.09 -4.02
N LYS A 404 -11.74 38.45 -3.87
CA LYS A 404 -11.09 38.70 -2.59
C LYS A 404 -10.78 40.19 -2.44
N ASP A 405 -10.98 40.71 -1.24
CA ASP A 405 -10.62 42.09 -0.92
C ASP A 405 -9.11 42.26 -0.68
N PHE A 406 -8.49 41.24 -0.10
CA PHE A 406 -7.08 41.18 0.24
C PHE A 406 -6.33 40.17 -0.61
N TYR A 407 -5.03 40.39 -0.79
CA TYR A 407 -4.17 39.45 -1.50
C TYR A 407 -4.27 38.07 -0.85
N ASP A 408 -4.50 37.04 -1.65
CA ASP A 408 -4.69 35.67 -1.18
C ASP A 408 -3.83 34.74 -2.04
N ARG A 409 -2.74 34.24 -1.46
CA ARG A 409 -1.79 33.36 -2.16
C ARG A 409 -2.44 32.07 -2.63
N GLU A 410 -3.32 31.48 -1.83
CA GLU A 410 -4.04 30.27 -2.20
C GLU A 410 -5.01 30.52 -3.36
N ALA A 411 -5.69 31.67 -3.39
CA ALA A 411 -6.51 32.06 -4.54
C ALA A 411 -5.69 32.16 -5.83
N ILE A 412 -4.48 32.73 -5.77
CA ILE A 412 -3.57 32.81 -6.93
C ILE A 412 -3.14 31.43 -7.39
N MET A 413 -2.77 30.53 -6.47
CA MET A 413 -2.40 29.16 -6.83
C MET A 413 -3.57 28.40 -7.48
N LYS A 414 -4.80 28.58 -6.97
CA LYS A 414 -6.01 28.00 -7.56
C LYS A 414 -6.33 28.59 -8.94
N ASP A 415 -6.10 29.89 -9.11
CA ASP A 415 -6.28 30.59 -10.37
C ASP A 415 -5.28 30.11 -11.43
N MET A 416 -4.01 29.93 -11.06
CA MET A 416 -3.00 29.31 -11.92
C MET A 416 -3.44 27.91 -12.36
N ASP A 417 -3.81 27.03 -11.42
CA ASP A 417 -4.23 25.67 -11.75
C ASP A 417 -5.49 25.65 -12.63
N ALA A 418 -6.46 26.55 -12.38
CA ALA A 418 -7.66 26.68 -13.18
C ALA A 418 -7.38 27.17 -14.61
N LEU A 419 -6.47 28.14 -14.77
CA LEU A 419 -6.04 28.64 -16.08
C LEU A 419 -5.21 27.58 -16.83
N THR A 420 -4.26 26.91 -16.17
CA THR A 420 -3.52 25.78 -16.74
C THR A 420 -4.46 24.66 -17.15
N GLN A 421 -5.45 24.33 -16.32
CA GLN A 421 -6.48 23.34 -16.66
C GLN A 421 -7.31 23.78 -17.86
N ALA A 422 -7.68 25.06 -17.97
CA ALA A 422 -8.38 25.58 -19.15
C ALA A 422 -7.54 25.43 -20.43
N CYS A 423 -6.23 25.69 -20.38
CA CYS A 423 -5.33 25.40 -21.48
C CYS A 423 -5.25 23.90 -21.79
N ASN A 424 -5.07 23.08 -20.76
CA ASN A 424 -4.99 21.64 -20.91
C ASN A 424 -6.27 21.03 -21.49
N ASP A 425 -7.44 21.58 -21.16
CA ASP A 425 -8.72 21.09 -21.63
C ASP A 425 -9.01 21.44 -23.10
N GLU A 426 -8.30 22.43 -23.65
CA GLU A 426 -8.26 22.76 -25.08
C GLU A 426 -7.20 21.93 -25.87
N GLY A 427 -6.46 21.03 -25.22
CA GLY A 427 -5.46 20.16 -25.87
C GLY A 427 -4.00 20.51 -25.60
N TYR A 428 -3.71 21.58 -24.84
CA TYR A 428 -2.33 22.05 -24.62
C TYR A 428 -1.73 21.42 -23.36
N ALA A 429 -1.12 20.23 -23.47
CA ALA A 429 -0.65 19.48 -22.29
C ALA A 429 0.52 20.15 -21.54
N SER A 430 1.41 20.84 -22.27
CA SER A 430 2.59 21.52 -21.71
C SER A 430 2.34 22.99 -21.34
N ALA A 431 1.08 23.38 -21.18
CA ALA A 431 0.74 24.76 -20.87
C ALA A 431 1.28 25.17 -19.49
N ASP A 432 1.93 26.33 -19.45
CA ASP A 432 2.50 26.94 -18.25
C ASP A 432 1.84 28.29 -18.00
N VAL A 433 1.42 28.53 -16.76
CA VAL A 433 0.79 29.78 -16.33
C VAL A 433 1.57 30.33 -15.16
N VAL A 434 2.27 31.43 -15.39
CA VAL A 434 3.14 32.04 -14.39
C VAL A 434 2.50 33.32 -13.84
N PRO A 435 2.31 33.45 -12.52
CA PRO A 435 1.83 34.67 -11.92
C PRO A 435 2.98 35.67 -11.78
N ARG A 436 2.78 36.88 -12.30
CA ARG A 436 3.64 38.03 -12.00
C ARG A 436 2.91 38.91 -10.99
N THR A 437 3.44 38.95 -9.76
CA THR A 437 2.91 39.77 -8.68
C THR A 437 3.80 41.00 -8.47
N GLU A 438 3.20 42.18 -8.45
CA GLU A 438 3.91 43.43 -8.21
C GLU A 438 3.28 44.15 -7.00
N ALA A 439 4.08 44.34 -5.94
CA ALA A 439 3.62 45.00 -4.73
C ALA A 439 3.75 46.52 -4.83
N GLN A 440 2.62 47.22 -4.80
CA GLN A 440 2.55 48.68 -4.82
C GLN A 440 2.53 49.20 -3.37
N GLU A 441 3.72 49.44 -2.80
CA GLU A 441 3.86 49.80 -1.38
C GLU A 441 3.12 51.08 -0.97
N LYS A 442 2.99 52.05 -1.88
CA LYS A 442 2.30 53.32 -1.61
C LYS A 442 0.80 53.14 -1.43
N ASN A 443 0.20 52.26 -2.23
CA ASN A 443 -1.24 52.03 -2.25
C ASN A 443 -1.66 50.81 -1.42
N LEU A 444 -0.68 50.07 -0.89
CA LEU A 444 -0.89 48.79 -0.20
C LEU A 444 -1.73 47.82 -1.04
N THR A 445 -1.42 47.73 -2.33
CA THR A 445 -2.06 46.80 -3.27
C THR A 445 -1.03 45.87 -3.90
N VAL A 446 -1.46 44.68 -4.32
CA VAL A 446 -0.65 43.77 -5.13
C VAL A 446 -1.35 43.55 -6.47
N ASP A 447 -0.70 43.96 -7.54
CA ASP A 447 -1.16 43.70 -8.90
C ASP A 447 -0.75 42.30 -9.32
N VAL A 448 -1.64 41.57 -9.99
CA VAL A 448 -1.43 40.17 -10.39
C VAL A 448 -1.69 40.01 -11.88
N THR A 449 -0.66 39.66 -12.63
CA THR A 449 -0.78 39.35 -14.07
C THR A 449 -0.43 37.89 -14.32
N TYR A 450 -1.37 37.12 -14.84
CA TYR A 450 -1.15 35.72 -15.22
C TYR A 450 -0.67 35.65 -16.67
N GLU A 451 0.58 35.21 -16.88
CA GLU A 451 1.16 35.03 -18.20
C GLU A 451 0.94 33.59 -18.66
N ILE A 452 0.15 33.39 -19.72
CA ILE A 452 -0.17 32.08 -20.29
C ILE A 452 0.79 31.76 -21.43
N LYS A 453 1.42 30.59 -21.37
CA LYS A 453 2.18 29.97 -22.46
C LYS A 453 1.59 28.61 -22.74
N LYS A 454 0.95 28.42 -23.89
CA LYS A 454 0.21 27.19 -24.21
C LYS A 454 1.11 26.02 -24.58
N GLY A 455 2.16 26.28 -25.35
CA GLY A 455 2.92 25.22 -26.01
C GLY A 455 2.13 24.54 -27.14
N ASN A 456 2.51 23.31 -27.49
CA ASN A 456 1.93 22.55 -28.61
C ASN A 456 0.62 21.85 -28.24
N LEU A 457 -0.22 21.61 -29.26
CA LEU A 457 -1.38 20.72 -29.14
C LEU A 457 -0.92 19.27 -29.01
N VAL A 458 -1.53 18.55 -28.08
CA VAL A 458 -1.18 17.17 -27.75
C VAL A 458 -2.41 16.28 -27.81
N TYR A 459 -2.27 15.09 -28.39
CA TYR A 459 -3.29 14.04 -28.43
C TYR A 459 -2.86 12.83 -27.60
N PHE A 460 -3.83 12.12 -27.03
CA PHE A 460 -3.58 10.84 -26.39
C PHE A 460 -3.24 9.79 -27.46
N ASN A 461 -2.05 9.20 -27.41
CA ASN A 461 -1.63 8.17 -28.35
C ASN A 461 -2.04 6.78 -27.84
N ARG A 462 -1.43 6.29 -26.75
CA ARG A 462 -1.80 5.01 -26.13
C ARG A 462 -2.18 5.16 -24.67
N ILE A 463 -3.15 4.35 -24.24
CA ILE A 463 -3.50 4.20 -22.83
C ILE A 463 -3.14 2.79 -22.38
N ASN A 464 -2.00 2.68 -21.69
CA ASN A 464 -1.49 1.42 -21.18
C ASN A 464 -1.97 1.21 -19.74
N ILE A 465 -2.58 0.06 -19.46
CA ILE A 465 -3.08 -0.30 -18.14
C ILE A 465 -2.25 -1.47 -17.63
N THR A 466 -1.67 -1.36 -16.44
CA THR A 466 -0.81 -2.40 -15.86
C THR A 466 -1.08 -2.60 -14.37
N GLY A 467 -0.73 -3.79 -13.86
CA GLY A 467 -0.96 -4.19 -12.47
C GLY A 467 -2.36 -4.79 -12.19
N ASN A 468 -3.24 -4.81 -13.20
CA ASN A 468 -4.56 -5.43 -13.15
C ASN A 468 -4.50 -6.96 -13.45
N SER A 469 -3.92 -7.71 -12.52
CA SER A 469 -3.74 -9.18 -12.66
C SER A 469 -5.06 -9.96 -12.60
N LYS A 470 -6.05 -9.49 -11.83
CA LYS A 470 -7.35 -10.11 -11.66
C LYS A 470 -8.43 -9.36 -12.44
N THR A 471 -8.44 -8.04 -12.34
CA THR A 471 -9.41 -7.15 -12.98
C THR A 471 -9.12 -7.06 -14.47
N ARG A 472 -10.13 -7.34 -15.29
CA ARG A 472 -10.01 -7.24 -16.74
C ARG A 472 -9.76 -5.79 -17.14
N ASP A 473 -8.86 -5.59 -18.11
CA ASP A 473 -8.52 -4.26 -18.68
C ASP A 473 -9.78 -3.45 -19.01
N LYS A 474 -10.76 -4.08 -19.67
CA LYS A 474 -12.04 -3.46 -20.05
C LYS A 474 -12.79 -2.80 -18.88
N VAL A 475 -12.69 -3.36 -17.67
CA VAL A 475 -13.37 -2.81 -16.47
C VAL A 475 -12.77 -1.47 -16.08
N ILE A 476 -11.45 -1.31 -16.24
CA ILE A 476 -10.72 -0.06 -16.00
C ILE A 476 -10.94 0.89 -17.17
N ARG A 477 -10.75 0.40 -18.40
CA ARG A 477 -10.83 1.19 -19.63
C ARG A 477 -12.19 1.87 -19.81
N ARG A 478 -13.29 1.19 -19.49
CA ARG A 478 -14.65 1.77 -19.59
C ARG A 478 -14.93 2.89 -18.57
N GLN A 479 -14.13 3.02 -17.51
CA GLN A 479 -14.24 4.14 -16.56
C GLN A 479 -13.49 5.39 -17.03
N LEU A 480 -12.66 5.28 -18.06
CA LEU A 480 -11.90 6.41 -18.56
C LEU A 480 -12.81 7.34 -19.36
N SER A 481 -12.77 8.63 -19.05
CA SER A 481 -13.45 9.67 -19.82
C SER A 481 -12.63 10.13 -21.04
N VAL A 482 -11.42 9.61 -21.20
CA VAL A 482 -10.53 9.82 -22.34
C VAL A 482 -10.41 8.52 -23.13
N VAL A 483 -10.27 8.65 -24.45
CA VAL A 483 -9.95 7.54 -25.35
C VAL A 483 -8.71 7.87 -26.17
N GLU A 484 -8.08 6.84 -26.73
CA GLU A 484 -6.94 7.02 -27.64
C GLU A 484 -7.38 7.84 -28.87
N GLY A 485 -6.58 8.82 -29.26
CA GLY A 485 -6.90 9.80 -30.31
C GLY A 485 -7.60 11.07 -29.82
N ASP A 486 -8.13 11.12 -28.59
CA ASP A 486 -8.70 12.37 -28.04
C ASP A 486 -7.61 13.45 -27.89
N LEU A 487 -8.00 14.71 -28.06
CA LEU A 487 -7.19 15.84 -27.58
C LEU A 487 -6.93 15.69 -26.08
N TYR A 488 -5.72 16.06 -25.66
CA TYR A 488 -5.37 16.08 -24.24
C TYR A 488 -6.41 16.89 -23.46
N ASN A 489 -6.86 16.35 -22.34
CA ASN A 489 -7.86 17.01 -21.51
C ASN A 489 -7.69 16.57 -20.05
N ARG A 490 -7.19 17.50 -19.22
CA ARG A 490 -6.86 17.22 -17.81
C ARG A 490 -8.12 16.98 -16.98
N THR A 491 -9.22 17.65 -17.29
CA THR A 491 -10.52 17.42 -16.61
C THR A 491 -11.03 16.00 -16.83
N LYS A 492 -10.98 15.49 -18.07
CA LYS A 492 -11.37 14.11 -18.38
C LYS A 492 -10.43 13.11 -17.67
N LEU A 493 -9.11 13.34 -17.65
CA LEU A 493 -8.18 12.48 -16.89
C LEU A 493 -8.49 12.45 -15.39
N LYS A 494 -8.76 13.62 -14.78
CA LYS A 494 -9.15 13.71 -13.38
C LYS A 494 -10.46 12.97 -13.10
N LYS A 495 -11.45 13.07 -13.99
CA LYS A 495 -12.70 12.28 -13.90
C LYS A 495 -12.44 10.78 -13.99
N SER A 496 -11.58 10.35 -14.91
CA SER A 496 -11.14 8.95 -15.03
C SER A 496 -10.52 8.43 -13.72
N TYR A 497 -9.60 9.21 -13.14
CA TYR A 497 -8.98 8.86 -11.84
C TYR A 497 -10.04 8.73 -10.73
N MET A 498 -10.95 9.71 -10.63
CA MET A 498 -12.02 9.67 -9.62
C MET A 498 -12.95 8.47 -9.81
N ALA A 499 -13.32 8.14 -11.04
CA ALA A 499 -14.16 6.98 -11.36
C ALA A 499 -13.47 5.66 -10.97
N LEU A 500 -12.18 5.50 -11.27
CA LEU A 500 -11.40 4.32 -10.88
C LEU A 500 -11.24 4.21 -9.36
N ASN A 501 -11.01 5.33 -8.67
CA ASN A 501 -10.91 5.34 -7.22
C ASN A 501 -12.25 4.97 -6.56
N GLN A 502 -13.37 5.38 -7.15
CA GLN A 502 -14.72 5.06 -6.68
C GLN A 502 -15.08 3.58 -6.82
N LEU A 503 -14.44 2.82 -7.74
CA LEU A 503 -14.60 1.37 -7.83
C LEU A 503 -14.14 0.64 -6.55
N ARG A 504 -13.17 1.22 -5.81
CA ARG A 504 -12.56 0.60 -4.62
C ARG A 504 -11.91 -0.77 -4.89
N TYR A 505 -11.52 -1.07 -6.14
CA TYR A 505 -10.79 -2.31 -6.49
C TYR A 505 -9.28 -2.19 -6.28
N PHE A 506 -8.78 -0.96 -6.15
CA PHE A 506 -7.36 -0.65 -6.10
C PHE A 506 -7.01 0.03 -4.78
N GLU A 507 -5.82 -0.24 -4.25
CA GLU A 507 -5.24 0.52 -3.14
C GLU A 507 -4.44 1.73 -3.63
N GLU A 508 -3.87 1.62 -4.82
CA GLU A 508 -3.09 2.68 -5.46
C GLU A 508 -3.43 2.75 -6.95
N ILE A 509 -3.55 3.98 -7.46
CA ILE A 509 -3.82 4.29 -8.86
C ILE A 509 -2.87 5.42 -9.24
N ASP A 510 -1.92 5.13 -10.11
CA ASP A 510 -0.91 6.07 -10.58
C ASP A 510 -1.13 6.34 -12.06
N PHE A 511 -1.42 7.60 -12.40
CA PHE A 511 -1.56 8.08 -13.77
C PHE A 511 -0.28 8.80 -14.15
N GLN A 512 0.47 8.22 -15.07
CA GLN A 512 1.68 8.83 -15.60
C GLN A 512 1.47 9.18 -17.07
N SER A 513 1.65 10.46 -17.39
CA SER A 513 1.71 10.93 -18.77
C SER A 513 3.17 10.95 -19.20
N GLU A 514 3.49 10.18 -20.23
CA GLU A 514 4.81 10.11 -20.84
C GLU A 514 4.77 10.75 -22.23
N LYS A 515 5.92 11.27 -22.67
CA LYS A 515 6.06 11.79 -24.04
C LYS A 515 5.86 10.62 -25.00
N GLY A 516 4.96 10.81 -25.97
CA GLY A 516 4.74 9.85 -27.03
C GLY A 516 5.89 9.85 -28.05
N PRO A 517 5.70 9.19 -29.20
CA PRO A 517 6.70 9.13 -30.27
C PRO A 517 7.11 10.50 -30.83
N ASP A 518 6.26 11.52 -30.65
CA ASP A 518 6.48 12.91 -31.07
C ASP A 518 5.96 13.87 -29.98
N GLU A 519 6.35 15.14 -30.03
CA GLU A 519 5.95 16.21 -29.11
C GLU A 519 4.44 16.52 -29.14
N THR A 520 3.74 16.11 -30.20
CA THR A 520 2.28 16.25 -30.34
C THR A 520 1.48 15.07 -29.79
N LEU A 521 2.15 14.05 -29.26
CA LEU A 521 1.53 12.82 -28.76
C LEU A 521 1.97 12.55 -27.31
N THR A 522 1.05 12.03 -26.51
CA THR A 522 1.35 11.58 -25.14
C THR A 522 0.76 10.20 -24.87
N ASP A 523 1.55 9.36 -24.24
CA ASP A 523 1.09 8.06 -23.73
C ASP A 523 0.66 8.22 -22.28
N VAL A 524 -0.40 7.52 -21.89
CA VAL A 524 -0.90 7.50 -20.50
C VAL A 524 -0.73 6.10 -19.96
N ASN A 525 0.19 5.97 -19.00
CA ASN A 525 0.44 4.75 -18.26
C ASN A 525 -0.37 4.79 -16.96
N ILE A 526 -1.41 3.97 -16.88
CA ILE A 526 -2.24 3.79 -15.70
C ILE A 526 -1.74 2.54 -14.97
N ARG A 527 -1.03 2.74 -13.87
CA ARG A 527 -0.58 1.65 -13.00
C ARG A 527 -1.52 1.51 -11.83
N VAL A 528 -2.07 0.31 -11.65
CA VAL A 528 -2.98 0.02 -10.54
C VAL A 528 -2.40 -1.06 -9.65
N LYS A 529 -2.62 -0.92 -8.34
CA LYS A 529 -2.31 -1.96 -7.37
C LYS A 529 -3.63 -2.52 -6.82
N GLU A 530 -3.95 -3.74 -7.21
CA GLU A 530 -5.20 -4.40 -6.82
C GLU A 530 -5.23 -4.76 -5.33
N LYS A 531 -6.39 -4.60 -4.70
CA LYS A 531 -6.62 -5.03 -3.32
C LYS A 531 -7.78 -6.04 -3.24
N PRO A 532 -7.94 -6.76 -2.13
CA PRO A 532 -9.11 -7.62 -1.92
C PRO A 532 -10.42 -6.83 -2.02
N THR A 533 -11.34 -7.30 -2.86
CA THR A 533 -12.66 -6.68 -3.12
C THR A 533 -13.81 -7.37 -2.40
N GLY A 534 -13.51 -8.41 -1.61
CA GLY A 534 -14.47 -9.10 -0.77
C GLY A 534 -14.77 -8.30 0.49
N ILE A 535 -16.05 -8.13 0.80
CA ILE A 535 -16.54 -7.41 1.96
C ILE A 535 -17.41 -8.35 2.79
N PHE A 536 -17.09 -8.46 4.07
CA PHE A 536 -17.96 -9.08 5.06
C PHE A 536 -18.53 -7.99 5.95
N SER A 537 -19.86 -7.92 6.04
CA SER A 537 -20.57 -6.96 6.88
C SER A 537 -21.42 -7.69 7.90
N LEU A 538 -21.33 -7.28 9.16
CA LEU A 538 -22.21 -7.70 10.24
C LEU A 538 -22.99 -6.48 10.73
N GLY A 539 -24.27 -6.69 11.03
CA GLY A 539 -25.14 -5.68 11.59
C GLY A 539 -26.05 -6.26 12.66
N ALA A 540 -26.44 -5.43 13.63
CA ALA A 540 -27.46 -5.73 14.62
C ALA A 540 -28.42 -4.55 14.78
N GLY A 541 -29.71 -4.82 14.92
CA GLY A 541 -30.74 -3.80 15.07
C GLY A 541 -31.82 -4.23 16.04
N TYR A 542 -32.56 -3.26 16.56
CA TYR A 542 -33.77 -3.49 17.32
C TYR A 542 -34.83 -2.47 16.91
N SER A 543 -35.99 -2.97 16.52
CA SER A 543 -37.19 -2.16 16.29
C SER A 543 -38.34 -2.72 17.11
N ALA A 544 -39.37 -1.89 17.32
CA ALA A 544 -40.58 -2.35 17.99
C ALA A 544 -41.33 -3.42 17.19
N LEU A 545 -41.09 -3.50 15.87
CA LEU A 545 -41.79 -4.37 14.93
C LEU A 545 -41.10 -5.72 14.77
N ASP A 546 -39.77 -5.74 14.66
CA ASP A 546 -38.99 -6.96 14.39
C ASP A 546 -38.22 -7.47 15.64
N HIS A 547 -38.27 -6.71 16.74
CA HIS A 547 -37.42 -6.86 17.92
C HIS A 547 -35.95 -6.92 17.51
N GLY A 548 -35.14 -7.78 18.15
CA GLY A 548 -33.74 -7.96 17.80
C GLY A 548 -33.57 -8.63 16.43
N VAL A 549 -32.76 -8.02 15.57
CA VAL A 549 -32.40 -8.51 14.24
C VAL A 549 -30.88 -8.52 14.12
N VAL A 550 -30.32 -9.62 13.61
CA VAL A 550 -28.91 -9.73 13.25
C VAL A 550 -28.82 -9.96 11.74
N SER A 551 -27.98 -9.17 11.07
CA SER A 551 -27.73 -9.33 9.65
C SER A 551 -26.27 -9.66 9.38
N ALA A 552 -26.03 -10.61 8.49
CA ALA A 552 -24.72 -10.92 7.93
C ALA A 552 -24.78 -10.80 6.41
N GLN A 553 -23.76 -10.18 5.82
CA GLN A 553 -23.64 -10.04 4.37
C GLN A 553 -22.21 -10.35 3.93
N VAL A 554 -22.08 -11.18 2.91
CA VAL A 554 -20.83 -11.39 2.17
C VAL A 554 -21.04 -10.82 0.78
N SER A 555 -20.17 -9.93 0.33
CA SER A 555 -20.21 -9.33 -1.00
C SER A 555 -18.86 -9.43 -1.68
N GLN A 556 -18.85 -9.76 -2.97
CA GLN A 556 -17.67 -9.70 -3.82
C GLN A 556 -17.89 -8.59 -4.85
N GLN A 557 -17.21 -7.45 -4.72
CA GLN A 557 -17.45 -6.27 -5.56
C GLN A 557 -16.90 -6.37 -6.98
N ASN A 558 -15.95 -7.28 -7.22
CA ASN A 558 -15.30 -7.49 -8.52
C ASN A 558 -15.23 -8.98 -8.86
N LEU A 559 -16.39 -9.61 -8.95
CA LEU A 559 -16.53 -11.04 -9.19
C LEU A 559 -15.78 -11.45 -10.47
N PHE A 560 -14.82 -12.36 -10.31
CA PHE A 560 -13.94 -12.86 -11.38
C PHE A 560 -13.24 -11.76 -12.20
N GLY A 561 -13.03 -10.57 -11.61
CA GLY A 561 -12.39 -9.45 -12.29
C GLY A 561 -13.25 -8.75 -13.35
N ARG A 562 -14.58 -8.96 -13.34
CA ARG A 562 -15.51 -8.41 -14.35
C ARG A 562 -16.20 -7.11 -13.93
N GLY A 563 -15.91 -6.60 -12.74
CA GLY A 563 -16.61 -5.46 -12.14
C GLY A 563 -18.06 -5.74 -11.78
N GLN A 564 -18.44 -7.02 -11.72
CA GLN A 564 -19.75 -7.51 -11.31
C GLN A 564 -19.78 -7.70 -9.80
N ILE A 565 -20.92 -7.42 -9.17
CA ILE A 565 -21.08 -7.55 -7.72
C ILE A 565 -22.00 -8.74 -7.43
N LEU A 566 -21.55 -9.67 -6.60
CA LEU A 566 -22.40 -10.73 -6.04
C LEU A 566 -22.47 -10.54 -4.54
N SER A 567 -23.68 -10.47 -3.99
CA SER A 567 -23.91 -10.33 -2.56
C SER A 567 -24.87 -11.41 -2.06
N LEU A 568 -24.53 -11.97 -0.90
CA LEU A 568 -25.35 -12.89 -0.14
C LEU A 568 -25.65 -12.22 1.19
N LYS A 569 -26.94 -12.02 1.50
CA LYS A 569 -27.38 -11.39 2.75
C LYS A 569 -28.34 -12.33 3.48
N ALA A 570 -28.11 -12.50 4.77
CA ALA A 570 -29.04 -13.12 5.70
C ALA A 570 -29.37 -12.11 6.80
N SER A 571 -30.64 -11.87 7.05
CA SER A 571 -31.14 -11.03 8.14
C SER A 571 -32.10 -11.85 8.97
N LEU A 572 -31.71 -12.17 10.21
CA LEU A 572 -32.44 -13.06 11.10
C LEU A 572 -32.91 -12.26 12.31
N GLY A 573 -34.22 -12.14 12.47
CA GLY A 573 -34.88 -11.55 13.62
C GLY A 573 -35.92 -12.48 14.21
N SER A 574 -36.45 -12.09 15.36
CA SER A 574 -37.48 -12.90 16.05
C SER A 574 -38.80 -13.01 15.28
N ARG A 575 -39.17 -11.96 14.52
CA ARG A 575 -40.42 -11.88 13.75
C ARG A 575 -40.21 -11.85 12.24
N SER A 576 -38.97 -11.74 11.76
CA SER A 576 -38.68 -11.68 10.33
C SER A 576 -37.35 -12.34 9.99
N GLN A 577 -37.33 -13.09 8.88
CA GLN A 577 -36.14 -13.74 8.35
C GLN A 577 -36.06 -13.44 6.86
N LEU A 578 -34.94 -12.90 6.40
CA LEU A 578 -34.70 -12.57 4.99
C LEU A 578 -33.39 -13.18 4.53
N TYR A 579 -33.46 -13.98 3.47
CA TYR A 579 -32.31 -14.43 2.69
C TYR A 579 -32.38 -13.79 1.31
N ASP A 580 -31.33 -13.08 0.90
CA ASP A 580 -31.22 -12.39 -0.38
C ASP A 580 -29.92 -12.78 -1.08
N ILE A 581 -30.03 -13.14 -2.35
CA ILE A 581 -28.90 -13.27 -3.27
C ILE A 581 -29.09 -12.22 -4.35
N SER A 582 -28.13 -11.31 -4.45
CA SER A 582 -28.18 -10.22 -5.42
C SER A 582 -26.93 -10.19 -6.30
N PHE A 583 -27.15 -10.13 -7.60
CA PHE A 583 -26.13 -9.98 -8.64
C PHE A 583 -26.32 -8.63 -9.34
N THR A 584 -25.24 -7.85 -9.46
CA THR A 584 -25.25 -6.54 -10.13
C THR A 584 -24.24 -6.53 -11.27
N GLU A 585 -24.71 -6.18 -12.47
CA GLU A 585 -23.90 -5.89 -13.66
C GLU A 585 -23.99 -4.38 -13.95
N PRO A 586 -22.96 -3.58 -13.62
CA PRO A 586 -23.02 -2.14 -13.81
C PRO A 586 -23.00 -1.69 -15.28
N TRP A 587 -22.54 -2.55 -16.21
CA TRP A 587 -22.50 -2.23 -17.65
C TRP A 587 -23.08 -3.36 -18.52
N LEU A 588 -24.39 -3.57 -18.43
CA LEU A 588 -25.04 -4.62 -19.22
C LEU A 588 -24.95 -4.30 -20.73
N PHE A 589 -24.57 -5.30 -21.53
CA PHE A 589 -24.32 -5.15 -22.98
C PHE A 589 -23.25 -4.09 -23.34
N ASP A 590 -22.29 -3.85 -22.44
CA ASP A 590 -21.26 -2.79 -22.57
C ASP A 590 -21.81 -1.36 -22.63
N MET A 591 -23.09 -1.19 -22.33
CA MET A 591 -23.72 0.11 -22.11
C MET A 591 -23.64 0.43 -20.62
N PRO A 592 -23.60 1.70 -20.20
CA PRO A 592 -23.71 2.10 -18.79
C PRO A 592 -25.14 1.90 -18.23
N LEU A 593 -25.72 0.73 -18.51
CA LEU A 593 -27.01 0.27 -18.05
C LEU A 593 -26.78 -0.58 -16.80
N TRP A 594 -26.89 0.08 -15.64
CA TRP A 594 -26.75 -0.57 -14.34
C TRP A 594 -27.89 -1.56 -14.16
N SER A 595 -27.58 -2.82 -13.89
CA SER A 595 -28.57 -3.90 -13.83
C SER A 595 -28.39 -4.69 -12.55
N LYS A 596 -29.48 -4.90 -11.81
CA LYS A 596 -29.51 -5.73 -10.59
C LYS A 596 -30.54 -6.83 -10.75
N PHE A 597 -30.13 -8.04 -10.42
CA PHE A 597 -30.98 -9.22 -10.34
C PHE A 597 -30.92 -9.73 -8.92
N ASP A 598 -32.07 -9.98 -8.30
CA ASP A 598 -32.14 -10.52 -6.97
C ASP A 598 -33.17 -11.63 -6.85
N ILE A 599 -32.87 -12.58 -5.97
CA ILE A 599 -33.80 -13.60 -5.50
C ILE A 599 -33.84 -13.52 -3.99
N TRP A 600 -35.04 -13.56 -3.43
CA TRP A 600 -35.23 -13.49 -2.00
C TRP A 600 -36.18 -14.57 -1.49
N ASN A 601 -35.99 -14.90 -0.22
CA ASN A 601 -36.92 -15.67 0.59
C ASN A 601 -37.12 -14.92 1.91
N LEU A 602 -38.34 -14.47 2.13
CA LEU A 602 -38.77 -13.71 3.29
C LEU A 602 -39.81 -14.53 4.07
N TYR A 603 -39.56 -14.73 5.35
CA TYR A 603 -40.57 -15.15 6.31
C TYR A 603 -40.86 -14.00 7.26
N ARG A 604 -42.14 -13.73 7.53
CA ARG A 604 -42.54 -12.71 8.49
C ARG A 604 -43.76 -13.12 9.29
N GLU A 605 -43.65 -12.97 10.59
CA GLU A 605 -44.74 -13.14 11.56
C GLU A 605 -45.39 -11.78 11.85
N TYR A 606 -46.65 -11.64 11.44
CA TYR A 606 -47.51 -10.53 11.84
C TYR A 606 -48.35 -10.96 13.05
N ASP A 607 -48.98 -10.00 13.72
CA ASP A 607 -49.72 -10.29 14.97
C ASP A 607 -50.86 -11.30 14.79
N SER A 608 -51.45 -11.37 13.59
CA SER A 608 -52.63 -12.21 13.32
C SER A 608 -52.45 -13.23 12.17
N TYR A 609 -51.29 -13.25 11.51
CA TYR A 609 -50.96 -14.18 10.42
C TYR A 609 -49.46 -14.25 10.12
N ASN A 610 -49.04 -15.29 9.40
CA ASN A 610 -47.68 -15.44 8.87
C ASN A 610 -47.65 -15.23 7.35
N LEU A 611 -46.55 -14.65 6.86
CA LEU A 611 -46.26 -14.47 5.44
C LEU A 611 -44.96 -15.18 5.06
N ASP A 612 -45.06 -16.16 4.15
CA ASP A 612 -43.90 -16.62 3.37
C ASP A 612 -43.93 -15.92 2.00
N SER A 613 -42.87 -15.20 1.64
CA SER A 613 -42.73 -14.57 0.33
C SER A 613 -41.42 -15.01 -0.32
N LYS A 614 -41.52 -15.53 -1.54
CA LYS A 614 -40.36 -15.85 -2.39
C LYS A 614 -40.49 -15.08 -3.68
N GLY A 615 -39.40 -14.52 -4.17
CA GLY A 615 -39.49 -13.80 -5.43
C GLY A 615 -38.18 -13.56 -6.13
N PHE A 616 -38.35 -12.96 -7.30
CA PHE A 616 -37.32 -12.56 -8.22
C PHE A 616 -37.53 -11.11 -8.63
N GLY A 617 -36.43 -10.37 -8.68
CA GLY A 617 -36.39 -8.96 -9.04
C GLY A 617 -35.36 -8.72 -10.13
N SER A 618 -35.71 -7.85 -11.08
CA SER A 618 -34.77 -7.33 -12.07
C SER A 618 -34.93 -5.81 -12.14
N THR A 619 -33.86 -5.05 -11.94
CA THR A 619 -33.88 -3.59 -12.01
C THR A 619 -32.82 -3.10 -12.97
N PHE A 620 -33.22 -2.27 -13.93
CA PHE A 620 -32.34 -1.60 -14.89
C PHE A 620 -32.33 -0.11 -14.60
N GLY A 621 -31.15 0.50 -14.53
CA GLY A 621 -30.94 1.91 -14.19
C GLY A 621 -30.05 2.59 -15.22
N TYR A 622 -30.46 3.78 -15.68
CA TYR A 622 -29.70 4.58 -16.63
C TYR A 622 -29.66 6.05 -16.19
N SER A 623 -28.48 6.67 -16.25
CA SER A 623 -28.32 8.08 -15.92
C SER A 623 -28.83 8.95 -17.08
N LEU A 624 -29.96 9.62 -16.87
CA LEU A 624 -30.64 10.43 -17.89
C LEU A 624 -30.05 11.84 -17.98
N TRP A 625 -29.73 12.43 -16.81
CA TRP A 625 -29.14 13.76 -16.66
C TRP A 625 -28.18 13.78 -15.47
N PRO A 626 -27.36 14.84 -15.28
CA PRO A 626 -26.59 14.99 -14.05
C PRO A 626 -27.49 14.84 -12.82
N TYR A 627 -27.08 13.98 -11.88
CA TYR A 627 -27.80 13.64 -10.66
C TYR A 627 -29.13 12.90 -10.84
N VAL A 628 -29.61 12.66 -12.08
CA VAL A 628 -30.92 12.05 -12.34
C VAL A 628 -30.77 10.68 -13.00
N THR A 629 -31.30 9.66 -12.34
CA THR A 629 -31.29 8.27 -12.81
C THR A 629 -32.72 7.76 -12.95
N GLY A 630 -33.03 7.18 -14.11
CA GLY A 630 -34.28 6.46 -14.35
C GLY A 630 -34.07 4.97 -14.12
N TYR A 631 -35.04 4.32 -13.49
CA TYR A 631 -35.04 2.89 -13.23
C TYR A 631 -36.32 2.22 -13.75
N VAL A 632 -36.16 1.02 -14.29
CA VAL A 632 -37.24 0.09 -14.63
C VAL A 632 -37.00 -1.20 -13.85
N GLY A 633 -37.90 -1.50 -12.93
CA GLY A 633 -37.92 -2.70 -12.12
C GLY A 633 -39.00 -3.67 -12.59
N TYR A 634 -38.73 -4.97 -12.57
CA TYR A 634 -39.70 -6.04 -12.67
C TYR A 634 -39.62 -6.88 -11.39
N ARG A 635 -40.77 -7.22 -10.82
CA ARG A 635 -40.91 -8.02 -9.61
C ARG A 635 -41.88 -9.16 -9.89
N LEU A 636 -41.47 -10.38 -9.55
CA LEU A 636 -42.32 -11.56 -9.47
C LEU A 636 -42.22 -12.15 -8.07
N SER A 637 -43.33 -12.26 -7.35
CA SER A 637 -43.39 -12.90 -6.02
C SER A 637 -44.50 -13.93 -5.91
N LEU A 638 -44.22 -14.97 -5.13
CA LEU A 638 -45.15 -15.97 -4.64
C LEU A 638 -45.29 -15.75 -3.14
N ASP A 639 -46.48 -15.30 -2.74
CA ASP A 639 -46.79 -14.83 -1.40
C ASP A 639 -47.84 -15.76 -0.78
N ASN A 640 -47.51 -16.41 0.34
CA ASN A 640 -48.37 -17.34 1.03
C ASN A 640 -48.75 -16.80 2.41
N VAL A 641 -50.02 -16.45 2.57
CA VAL A 641 -50.60 -16.02 3.85
C VAL A 641 -51.13 -17.26 4.57
N LYS A 642 -50.54 -17.60 5.71
CA LYS A 642 -50.83 -18.82 6.47
C LYS A 642 -50.85 -18.55 7.98
N ASP A 643 -51.14 -19.58 8.77
CA ASP A 643 -51.17 -19.52 10.23
C ASP A 643 -52.02 -18.36 10.76
N ILE A 644 -53.20 -18.17 10.16
CA ILE A 644 -54.10 -17.05 10.47
C ILE A 644 -54.85 -17.37 11.76
N LEU A 645 -54.86 -16.43 12.71
CA LEU A 645 -55.60 -16.59 13.97
C LEU A 645 -57.12 -16.64 13.73
N ASP A 646 -57.84 -17.41 14.54
CA ASP A 646 -59.31 -17.47 14.48
C ASP A 646 -59.96 -16.12 14.81
N THR A 647 -59.27 -15.25 15.55
CA THR A 647 -59.71 -13.89 15.88
C THR A 647 -59.33 -12.85 14.83
N ALA A 648 -58.60 -13.25 13.77
CA ALA A 648 -58.17 -12.32 12.73
C ALA A 648 -59.34 -11.70 11.97
N SER A 649 -59.12 -10.48 11.50
CA SER A 649 -59.97 -9.68 10.64
C SER A 649 -60.47 -10.48 9.44
N TYR A 650 -61.71 -10.21 9.02
CA TYR A 650 -62.26 -10.75 7.79
C TYR A 650 -61.37 -10.44 6.57
N TYR A 651 -60.76 -9.25 6.53
CA TYR A 651 -59.88 -8.85 5.43
C TYR A 651 -58.62 -9.74 5.33
N ILE A 652 -58.06 -10.16 6.46
CA ILE A 652 -56.89 -11.05 6.53
C ILE A 652 -57.30 -12.47 6.11
N LYS A 653 -58.39 -12.99 6.68
CA LYS A 653 -58.89 -14.34 6.37
C LYS A 653 -59.21 -14.54 4.90
N LYS A 654 -59.72 -13.51 4.22
CA LYS A 654 -60.01 -13.55 2.77
C LYS A 654 -58.75 -13.74 1.91
N GLN A 655 -57.57 -13.41 2.43
CA GLN A 655 -56.31 -13.47 1.71
C GLN A 655 -55.51 -14.76 1.99
N ALA A 656 -56.12 -15.73 2.67
CA ALA A 656 -55.47 -16.99 2.99
C ALA A 656 -55.01 -17.77 1.74
N GLY A 657 -53.84 -18.40 1.86
CA GLY A 657 -53.25 -19.21 0.80
C GLY A 657 -52.24 -18.46 -0.05
N GLN A 658 -51.96 -19.04 -1.21
CA GLN A 658 -50.91 -18.57 -2.12
C GLN A 658 -51.46 -17.57 -3.14
N THR A 659 -50.70 -16.51 -3.37
CA THR A 659 -50.96 -15.50 -4.39
C THR A 659 -49.68 -15.19 -5.16
N THR A 660 -49.81 -15.01 -6.47
CA THR A 660 -48.72 -14.60 -7.35
C THR A 660 -48.86 -13.12 -7.67
N SER A 661 -47.80 -12.34 -7.45
CA SER A 661 -47.72 -10.93 -7.80
C SER A 661 -46.66 -10.71 -8.87
N SER A 662 -47.04 -10.08 -9.98
CA SER A 662 -46.16 -9.76 -11.11
C SER A 662 -46.34 -8.29 -11.47
N GLY A 663 -45.27 -7.49 -11.34
CA GLY A 663 -45.36 -6.04 -11.46
C GLY A 663 -44.13 -5.38 -12.06
N VAL A 664 -44.34 -4.26 -12.75
CA VAL A 664 -43.30 -3.40 -13.30
C VAL A 664 -43.33 -2.05 -12.58
N THR A 665 -42.16 -1.57 -12.15
CA THR A 665 -41.98 -0.29 -11.48
C THR A 665 -41.10 0.64 -12.29
N PHE A 666 -41.60 1.83 -12.60
CA PHE A 666 -40.81 2.93 -13.13
C PHE A 666 -40.45 3.88 -12.00
N THR A 667 -39.17 4.20 -11.83
CA THR A 667 -38.72 5.16 -10.81
C THR A 667 -37.79 6.20 -11.41
N LEU A 668 -38.01 7.48 -11.10
CA LEU A 668 -37.09 8.56 -11.41
C LEU A 668 -36.51 9.09 -10.10
N THR A 669 -35.18 9.12 -9.99
CA THR A 669 -34.48 9.59 -8.78
C THR A 669 -33.53 10.73 -9.13
N ARG A 670 -33.59 11.82 -8.36
CA ARG A 670 -32.59 12.91 -8.37
C ARG A 670 -31.86 12.94 -7.04
N ASP A 671 -30.55 12.70 -7.04
CA ASP A 671 -29.71 12.68 -5.84
C ASP A 671 -28.52 13.64 -5.98
N SER A 672 -28.56 14.74 -5.22
CA SER A 672 -27.48 15.74 -5.15
C SER A 672 -26.88 15.84 -3.75
N THR A 673 -27.02 14.79 -2.93
CA THR A 673 -26.49 14.75 -1.56
C THR A 673 -24.96 14.61 -1.57
N ASN A 674 -24.31 15.20 -0.56
CA ASN A 674 -22.85 15.18 -0.45
C ASN A 674 -22.29 13.91 0.22
N ASP A 675 -23.11 13.21 1.00
CA ASP A 675 -22.75 11.99 1.71
C ASP A 675 -23.93 11.01 1.64
N VAL A 676 -23.65 9.71 1.50
CA VAL A 676 -24.68 8.70 1.27
C VAL A 676 -25.45 8.32 2.53
N MET A 677 -24.85 8.35 3.74
CA MET A 677 -25.57 7.95 4.97
C MET A 677 -25.94 9.10 5.88
N PHE A 678 -25.08 10.10 6.07
CA PHE A 678 -25.40 11.30 6.85
C PHE A 678 -25.20 12.58 6.02
N PRO A 679 -26.02 12.79 4.97
CA PRO A 679 -26.02 14.02 4.20
C PRO A 679 -26.07 15.26 5.09
N SER A 680 -25.29 16.28 4.74
CA SER A 680 -25.33 17.60 5.38
C SER A 680 -25.79 18.71 4.45
N THR A 681 -25.79 18.47 3.14
CA THR A 681 -26.27 19.39 2.11
C THR A 681 -26.86 18.64 0.92
N GLY A 682 -27.72 19.31 0.16
CA GLY A 682 -28.34 18.79 -1.05
C GLY A 682 -29.70 18.13 -0.80
N SER A 683 -30.19 17.41 -1.80
CA SER A 683 -31.49 16.74 -1.72
C SER A 683 -31.53 15.42 -2.48
N LYS A 684 -32.38 14.51 -2.01
CA LYS A 684 -32.69 13.22 -2.63
C LYS A 684 -34.19 13.12 -2.85
N ASN A 685 -34.59 13.07 -4.12
CA ASN A 685 -35.99 13.07 -4.53
C ASN A 685 -36.25 11.87 -5.42
N SER A 686 -37.37 11.17 -5.22
CA SER A 686 -37.77 10.05 -6.06
C SER A 686 -39.27 10.07 -6.31
N ALA A 687 -39.66 9.68 -7.51
CA ALA A 687 -41.05 9.42 -7.89
C ALA A 687 -41.14 8.05 -8.56
N SER A 688 -42.15 7.27 -8.22
CA SER A 688 -42.31 5.90 -8.71
C SER A 688 -43.76 5.56 -9.05
N VAL A 689 -43.92 4.73 -10.07
CA VAL A 689 -45.19 4.10 -10.45
C VAL A 689 -44.96 2.62 -10.62
N GLU A 690 -45.61 1.81 -9.81
CA GLU A 690 -45.64 0.35 -9.92
C GLU A 690 -47.00 -0.09 -10.45
N TYR A 691 -47.01 -0.90 -11.49
CA TYR A 691 -48.20 -1.51 -12.06
C TYR A 691 -48.08 -3.03 -11.95
N THR A 692 -49.05 -3.66 -11.29
CA THR A 692 -49.08 -5.08 -10.97
C THR A 692 -50.35 -5.71 -11.56
N GLY A 693 -50.24 -6.92 -12.12
CA GLY A 693 -51.37 -7.65 -12.70
C GLY A 693 -51.66 -7.32 -14.17
N GLY A 694 -52.90 -7.56 -14.59
CA GLY A 694 -53.37 -7.35 -15.97
C GLY A 694 -52.50 -8.05 -17.02
N PRO A 695 -51.84 -7.32 -17.96
CA PRO A 695 -50.96 -7.91 -18.97
C PRO A 695 -49.76 -8.65 -18.38
N LEU A 696 -49.37 -8.37 -17.13
CA LEU A 696 -48.27 -9.04 -16.43
C LEU A 696 -48.69 -10.34 -15.75
N GLN A 697 -50.00 -10.69 -15.82
CA GLN A 697 -50.63 -11.83 -15.16
C GLN A 697 -50.47 -11.81 -13.63
N GLY A 698 -50.89 -12.88 -12.95
CA GLY A 698 -50.88 -13.00 -11.49
C GLY A 698 -52.26 -12.82 -10.84
N ASP A 699 -52.30 -13.14 -9.55
CA ASP A 699 -53.54 -13.19 -8.77
C ASP A 699 -53.94 -11.81 -8.25
N VAL A 700 -52.98 -10.90 -8.09
CA VAL A 700 -53.18 -9.54 -7.56
C VAL A 700 -53.08 -8.50 -8.68
N SER A 701 -53.85 -7.41 -8.57
CA SER A 701 -53.86 -6.34 -9.59
C SER A 701 -54.06 -4.97 -8.95
N TYR A 702 -53.05 -4.11 -9.04
CA TYR A 702 -53.08 -2.76 -8.48
C TYR A 702 -52.06 -1.84 -9.16
N THR A 703 -52.22 -0.53 -8.94
CA THR A 703 -51.22 0.48 -9.31
C THR A 703 -50.83 1.29 -8.09
N ARG A 704 -49.53 1.35 -7.78
CA ARG A 704 -48.96 2.08 -6.65
C ARG A 704 -48.18 3.29 -7.17
N TYR A 705 -48.55 4.46 -6.68
CA TYR A 705 -47.85 5.73 -6.88
C TYR A 705 -47.11 6.08 -5.59
N GLY A 706 -45.85 6.51 -5.72
CA GLY A 706 -45.04 6.93 -4.60
C GLY A 706 -44.17 8.12 -4.94
N ALA A 707 -43.97 9.02 -3.98
CA ALA A 707 -42.97 10.07 -4.07
C ALA A 707 -42.29 10.30 -2.72
N THR A 708 -40.98 10.51 -2.75
CA THR A 708 -40.16 10.85 -1.58
C THR A 708 -39.32 12.08 -1.90
N SER A 709 -39.20 12.99 -0.94
CA SER A 709 -38.37 14.19 -1.06
C SER A 709 -37.64 14.45 0.24
N ALA A 710 -36.32 14.43 0.23
CA ALA A 710 -35.46 14.69 1.38
C ALA A 710 -34.51 15.86 1.08
N TRP A 711 -34.44 16.84 1.98
CA TRP A 711 -33.64 18.04 1.88
C TRP A 711 -32.78 18.24 3.12
N PHE A 712 -31.53 18.66 2.91
CA PHE A 712 -30.56 18.87 3.98
C PHE A 712 -29.95 20.27 3.85
N PHE A 713 -30.08 21.05 4.91
CA PHE A 713 -29.65 22.44 4.97
C PHE A 713 -28.54 22.58 6.03
N PRO A 714 -27.29 22.84 5.63
CA PRO A 714 -26.22 23.08 6.59
C PRO A 714 -26.41 24.46 7.25
N LEU A 715 -26.16 24.52 8.56
CA LEU A 715 -26.24 25.71 9.39
C LEU A 715 -24.89 25.99 10.08
N PRO A 716 -24.70 27.17 10.69
CA PRO A 716 -23.50 27.45 11.49
C PRO A 716 -23.25 26.39 12.58
N LEU A 717 -22.00 26.32 13.06
CA LEU A 717 -21.55 25.38 14.10
C LEU A 717 -21.61 23.89 13.68
N ASP A 718 -21.51 23.60 12.39
CA ASP A 718 -21.58 22.24 11.81
C ASP A 718 -22.91 21.51 12.08
N THR A 719 -24.00 22.28 12.22
CA THR A 719 -25.36 21.74 12.43
C THR A 719 -26.12 21.61 11.11
N VAL A 720 -27.15 20.77 11.06
CA VAL A 720 -27.92 20.48 9.83
C VAL A 720 -29.40 20.37 10.17
N ILE A 721 -30.25 21.01 9.37
CA ILE A 721 -31.69 20.72 9.35
C ILE A 721 -31.97 19.76 8.19
N GLY A 722 -32.56 18.62 8.51
CA GLY A 722 -33.08 17.65 7.55
C GLY A 722 -34.60 17.68 7.52
N ALA A 723 -35.21 17.68 6.34
CA ALA A 723 -36.64 17.53 6.16
C ALA A 723 -36.91 16.45 5.11
N ARG A 724 -37.70 15.44 5.46
CA ARG A 724 -38.10 14.35 4.55
C ARG A 724 -39.61 14.26 4.50
N GLY A 725 -40.17 14.18 3.29
CA GLY A 725 -41.57 13.89 3.03
C GLY A 725 -41.73 12.62 2.20
N ARG A 726 -42.78 11.84 2.48
CA ARG A 726 -43.22 10.68 1.70
C ARG A 726 -44.72 10.76 1.49
N ILE A 727 -45.15 10.52 0.26
CA ILE A 727 -46.55 10.43 -0.12
C ILE A 727 -46.75 9.19 -1.01
N GLY A 728 -47.86 8.48 -0.82
CA GLY A 728 -48.16 7.30 -1.62
C GLY A 728 -49.64 7.04 -1.74
N ALA A 729 -50.04 6.42 -2.85
CA ALA A 729 -51.40 5.97 -3.12
C ALA A 729 -51.38 4.64 -3.87
N ILE A 730 -52.24 3.70 -3.48
CA ILE A 730 -52.44 2.42 -4.14
C ILE A 730 -53.89 2.37 -4.63
N ARG A 731 -54.05 2.11 -5.92
CA ARG A 731 -55.34 1.92 -6.57
C ARG A 731 -55.49 0.46 -6.94
N ALA A 732 -56.53 -0.18 -6.43
CA ALA A 732 -56.90 -1.52 -6.83
C ALA A 732 -57.38 -1.52 -8.31
N ASN A 733 -57.02 -2.56 -9.06
CA ASN A 733 -57.39 -2.71 -10.46
C ASN A 733 -58.25 -3.97 -10.64
N GLU A 734 -58.99 -4.05 -11.76
CA GLU A 734 -59.70 -5.28 -12.18
C GLU A 734 -60.67 -5.86 -11.13
N GLY A 735 -61.17 -5.04 -10.19
CA GLY A 735 -62.03 -5.49 -9.10
C GLY A 735 -61.35 -6.40 -8.07
N LYS A 736 -60.03 -6.56 -8.12
CA LYS A 736 -59.23 -7.34 -7.16
C LYS A 736 -58.87 -6.47 -5.96
N ASP A 737 -58.86 -7.05 -4.76
CA ASP A 737 -58.42 -6.35 -3.55
C ASP A 737 -56.89 -6.24 -3.48
N VAL A 738 -56.39 -5.11 -2.94
CA VAL A 738 -54.96 -4.96 -2.64
C VAL A 738 -54.60 -5.84 -1.43
N PRO A 739 -53.60 -6.74 -1.55
CA PRO A 739 -53.13 -7.54 -0.42
C PRO A 739 -52.74 -6.68 0.78
N ILE A 740 -53.07 -7.11 1.99
CA ILE A 740 -52.86 -6.35 3.23
C ILE A 740 -51.37 -6.15 3.50
N PHE A 741 -50.53 -7.13 3.15
CA PHE A 741 -49.07 -7.02 3.25
C PHE A 741 -48.44 -6.08 2.21
N GLU A 742 -49.20 -5.65 1.19
CA GLU A 742 -48.78 -4.64 0.19
C GLU A 742 -49.26 -3.22 0.54
N ARG A 743 -50.07 -3.06 1.59
CA ARG A 743 -50.58 -1.75 2.01
C ARG A 743 -49.53 -0.95 2.77
N TYR A 744 -49.76 0.35 2.92
CA TYR A 744 -48.87 1.22 3.68
C TYR A 744 -49.08 1.07 5.18
N TYR A 745 -47.95 0.97 5.89
CA TYR A 745 -47.86 1.05 7.35
C TYR A 745 -46.81 2.09 7.70
N LEU A 746 -47.09 2.89 8.73
CA LEU A 746 -46.10 3.78 9.34
C LEU A 746 -45.75 3.26 10.74
N GLY A 747 -44.71 3.81 11.35
CA GLY A 747 -44.08 3.30 12.58
C GLY A 747 -42.62 2.90 12.39
N GLY A 748 -41.88 2.95 13.49
CA GLY A 748 -40.49 2.55 13.60
C GLY A 748 -39.46 3.57 13.10
N ILE A 749 -38.19 3.16 13.18
CA ILE A 749 -37.00 4.04 13.07
C ILE A 749 -36.89 4.82 11.75
N ASN A 750 -37.59 4.38 10.72
CA ASN A 750 -37.57 4.94 9.38
C ASN A 750 -38.82 5.75 9.04
N SER A 751 -39.82 5.85 9.92
CA SER A 751 -41.02 6.66 9.71
C SER A 751 -41.47 7.42 10.94
N LEU A 752 -42.38 6.91 11.76
CA LEU A 752 -42.82 7.55 13.00
C LEU A 752 -42.04 6.94 14.17
N ARG A 753 -40.86 7.48 14.48
CA ARG A 753 -40.00 6.99 15.57
C ARG A 753 -40.76 7.06 16.89
N GLY A 754 -40.72 5.99 17.68
CA GLY A 754 -41.48 5.89 18.93
C GLY A 754 -42.83 5.17 18.82
N LEU A 755 -43.42 5.09 17.61
CA LEU A 755 -44.63 4.29 17.36
C LEU A 755 -44.25 2.94 16.73
N ARG A 756 -44.92 1.86 17.14
CA ARG A 756 -44.65 0.52 16.58
C ARG A 756 -45.17 0.39 15.16
N GLU A 757 -46.46 0.71 15.00
CA GLU A 757 -47.19 0.55 13.75
C GLU A 757 -48.41 1.48 13.78
N VAL A 758 -48.72 2.11 12.64
CA VAL A 758 -49.81 3.05 12.43
C VAL A 758 -50.47 2.73 11.10
N GLY A 759 -51.77 2.49 11.14
CA GLY A 759 -52.65 2.44 9.98
C GLY A 759 -54.11 2.18 10.35
N PRO A 760 -55.01 2.09 9.35
CA PRO A 760 -56.40 1.73 9.55
C PRO A 760 -56.52 0.41 10.32
N LYS A 761 -57.42 0.38 11.31
CA LYS A 761 -57.74 -0.82 12.08
C LYS A 761 -59.11 -1.36 11.68
N ASP A 762 -59.28 -2.68 11.68
CA ASP A 762 -60.59 -3.32 11.63
C ASP A 762 -61.35 -3.00 12.93
N PRO A 763 -62.52 -2.32 12.89
CA PRO A 763 -63.27 -1.99 14.10
C PRO A 763 -63.73 -3.22 14.91
N ALA A 764 -63.86 -4.38 14.27
CA ALA A 764 -64.35 -5.59 14.93
C ALA A 764 -63.25 -6.34 15.69
N THR A 765 -62.04 -6.41 15.12
CA THR A 765 -60.94 -7.22 15.68
C THR A 765 -59.80 -6.38 16.26
N GLY A 766 -59.71 -5.11 15.87
CA GLY A 766 -58.60 -4.23 16.23
C GLY A 766 -57.33 -4.44 15.38
N ASP A 767 -57.34 -5.39 14.44
CA ASP A 767 -56.20 -5.65 13.55
C ASP A 767 -55.85 -4.44 12.70
N VAL A 768 -54.56 -4.12 12.59
CA VAL A 768 -54.08 -3.08 11.66
C VAL A 768 -54.06 -3.69 10.26
N ILE A 769 -54.89 -3.16 9.36
CA ILE A 769 -55.06 -3.68 7.99
C ILE A 769 -54.33 -2.85 6.92
N GLY A 770 -53.58 -1.82 7.33
CA GLY A 770 -52.80 -0.95 6.45
C GLY A 770 -53.64 -0.02 5.55
N GLY A 771 -53.04 1.09 5.13
CA GLY A 771 -53.69 2.10 4.29
C GLY A 771 -53.39 1.95 2.79
N LEU A 772 -54.32 2.39 1.94
CA LEU A 772 -54.11 2.57 0.51
C LEU A 772 -53.45 3.91 0.19
N THR A 773 -53.57 4.91 1.05
CA THR A 773 -52.85 6.18 0.96
C THR A 773 -51.96 6.39 2.18
N MET A 774 -50.85 7.11 1.99
CA MET A 774 -49.87 7.41 3.05
C MET A 774 -49.33 8.82 2.88
N LEU A 775 -49.22 9.54 4.00
CA LEU A 775 -48.47 10.78 4.08
C LEU A 775 -47.59 10.78 5.33
N ASN A 776 -46.30 11.08 5.18
CA ASN A 776 -45.35 11.10 6.28
C ASN A 776 -44.30 12.20 6.09
N PHE A 777 -43.98 12.90 7.17
CA PHE A 777 -42.93 13.90 7.26
C PHE A 777 -42.00 13.61 8.45
N ASN A 778 -40.71 13.81 8.25
CA ASN A 778 -39.68 13.71 9.27
C ASN A 778 -38.83 14.97 9.25
N PHE A 779 -38.68 15.62 10.40
CA PHE A 779 -37.82 16.78 10.58
C PHE A 779 -36.72 16.43 11.58
N ASP A 780 -35.46 16.55 11.16
CA ASP A 780 -34.28 16.26 11.96
C ASP A 780 -33.47 17.56 12.17
N TYR A 781 -33.07 17.84 13.40
CA TYR A 781 -32.01 18.80 13.72
C TYR A 781 -30.79 18.02 14.20
N ILE A 782 -29.72 18.05 13.42
CA ILE A 782 -28.51 17.25 13.62
C ILE A 782 -27.38 18.19 14.06
N PHE A 783 -26.68 17.84 15.15
CA PHE A 783 -25.59 18.64 15.69
C PHE A 783 -24.40 17.76 16.08
N PRO A 784 -23.16 18.28 16.05
CA PRO A 784 -22.00 17.48 16.45
C PRO A 784 -22.00 17.25 17.96
N LEU A 785 -21.87 15.99 18.39
CA LEU A 785 -21.62 15.63 19.79
C LEU A 785 -20.11 15.55 20.04
N ILE A 786 -19.40 14.76 19.23
CA ILE A 786 -17.93 14.64 19.28
C ILE A 786 -17.39 14.74 17.85
N LYS A 787 -16.91 15.94 17.49
CA LYS A 787 -16.45 16.27 16.12
C LYS A 787 -15.38 15.30 15.63
N ASN A 788 -14.35 15.05 16.45
CA ASN A 788 -13.22 14.21 16.07
C ASN A 788 -13.60 12.73 15.85
N ALA A 789 -14.66 12.26 16.50
CA ALA A 789 -15.17 10.89 16.37
C ALA A 789 -16.29 10.76 15.31
N GLY A 790 -16.71 11.88 14.70
CA GLY A 790 -17.83 11.89 13.74
C GLY A 790 -19.20 11.56 14.35
N MET A 791 -19.35 11.65 15.68
CA MET A 791 -20.59 11.35 16.38
C MET A 791 -21.50 12.58 16.40
N LYS A 792 -22.76 12.39 16.01
CA LYS A 792 -23.79 13.42 15.87
C LYS A 792 -24.97 13.13 16.80
N GLY A 793 -25.50 14.17 17.42
CA GLY A 793 -26.78 14.15 18.11
C GLY A 793 -27.89 14.56 17.14
N VAL A 794 -29.10 14.06 17.41
CA VAL A 794 -30.29 14.35 16.61
C VAL A 794 -31.43 14.72 17.55
N LEU A 795 -32.13 15.81 17.26
CA LEU A 795 -33.48 16.06 17.74
C LEU A 795 -34.42 15.85 16.56
N PHE A 796 -35.57 15.25 16.78
CA PHE A 796 -36.49 15.01 15.67
C PHE A 796 -37.96 15.27 16.03
N PHE A 797 -38.74 15.54 14.99
CA PHE A 797 -40.20 15.57 15.01
C PHE A 797 -40.71 14.83 13.78
N ASP A 798 -41.53 13.80 14.00
CA ASP A 798 -42.14 13.00 12.95
C ASP A 798 -43.65 13.18 12.97
N THR A 799 -44.26 13.27 11.79
CA THR A 799 -45.71 13.33 11.67
C THR A 799 -46.19 12.57 10.44
N GLY A 800 -47.33 11.90 10.52
CA GLY A 800 -47.81 11.10 9.39
C GLY A 800 -48.94 10.16 9.76
N ASN A 801 -49.63 9.66 8.74
CA ASN A 801 -50.66 8.65 8.90
C ASN A 801 -50.92 7.94 7.55
N THR A 802 -51.74 6.89 7.59
CA THR A 802 -52.17 6.13 6.41
C THR A 802 -53.68 5.92 6.46
N TRP A 803 -54.34 5.89 5.30
CA TRP A 803 -55.80 5.80 5.22
C TRP A 803 -56.25 4.82 4.15
N ASN A 804 -57.51 4.38 4.23
CA ASN A 804 -58.13 3.59 3.16
C ASN A 804 -58.39 4.44 1.90
N THR A 805 -58.71 5.73 2.04
CA THR A 805 -58.95 6.65 0.94
C THR A 805 -58.55 8.07 1.33
N GLY A 806 -58.15 8.89 0.36
CA GLY A 806 -57.87 10.31 0.57
C GLY A 806 -56.61 10.61 1.39
N TYR A 807 -56.44 11.87 1.77
CA TYR A 807 -55.40 12.34 2.68
C TYR A 807 -56.05 13.26 3.71
N HIS A 808 -55.87 12.96 4.99
CA HIS A 808 -56.48 13.70 6.10
C HIS A 808 -55.38 14.35 6.93
N LEU A 809 -55.31 15.68 6.97
CA LEU A 809 -54.21 16.37 7.67
C LEU A 809 -54.52 16.57 9.16
N GLU A 810 -55.79 16.43 9.53
CA GLU A 810 -56.35 16.62 10.85
C GLU A 810 -56.00 15.49 11.84
N ASP A 811 -55.80 14.25 11.36
CA ASP A 811 -55.59 13.06 12.19
C ASP A 811 -54.16 12.50 12.15
N LEU A 812 -53.20 13.31 11.67
CA LEU A 812 -51.80 12.93 11.59
C LEU A 812 -51.24 12.58 12.97
N ARG A 813 -50.63 11.40 13.07
CA ARG A 813 -49.89 10.96 14.27
C ARG A 813 -48.59 11.73 14.39
N ARG A 814 -48.15 12.04 15.61
CA ARG A 814 -47.03 12.94 15.91
C ARG A 814 -46.11 12.37 16.98
N THR A 815 -44.82 12.34 16.69
CA THR A 815 -43.80 11.95 17.66
C THR A 815 -42.65 12.96 17.68
N ALA A 816 -41.96 13.06 18.81
CA ALA A 816 -40.74 13.84 18.92
C ALA A 816 -39.73 13.09 19.79
N GLY A 817 -38.46 13.36 19.59
CA GLY A 817 -37.45 12.60 20.30
C GLY A 817 -36.03 13.06 20.08
N VAL A 818 -35.11 12.24 20.58
CA VAL A 818 -33.67 12.47 20.54
C VAL A 818 -32.95 11.22 20.07
N GLY A 819 -31.79 11.38 19.47
CA GLY A 819 -30.99 10.26 19.01
C GLY A 819 -29.51 10.57 18.88
N ILE A 820 -28.74 9.50 18.68
CA ILE A 820 -27.30 9.52 18.41
C ILE A 820 -27.07 8.79 17.09
N ARG A 821 -26.29 9.41 16.20
CA ARG A 821 -25.84 8.85 14.93
C ARG A 821 -24.32 8.86 14.86
N TRP A 822 -23.71 7.73 14.52
CA TRP A 822 -22.25 7.60 14.53
C TRP A 822 -21.76 6.67 13.42
N TYR A 823 -20.75 7.10 12.65
CA TYR A 823 -19.97 6.19 11.81
C TYR A 823 -18.91 5.50 12.66
N SER A 824 -19.27 4.36 13.25
CA SER A 824 -18.32 3.55 13.99
C SER A 824 -17.42 2.74 13.04
N PRO A 825 -16.27 2.19 13.52
CA PRO A 825 -15.44 1.28 12.73
C PRO A 825 -16.17 0.04 12.21
N ILE A 826 -17.27 -0.35 12.84
CA ILE A 826 -18.10 -1.51 12.47
C ILE A 826 -19.33 -1.13 11.63
N GLY A 827 -19.51 0.16 11.30
CA GLY A 827 -20.61 0.65 10.47
C GLY A 827 -21.42 1.79 11.10
N PRO A 828 -22.42 2.32 10.37
CA PRO A 828 -23.29 3.39 10.84
C PRO A 828 -24.18 2.90 11.99
N LEU A 829 -24.19 3.62 13.09
CA LEU A 829 -25.03 3.39 14.26
C LEU A 829 -26.10 4.48 14.33
N ARG A 830 -27.33 4.09 14.61
CA ARG A 830 -28.43 4.97 15.02
C ARG A 830 -29.01 4.43 16.31
N LEU A 831 -29.16 5.29 17.30
CA LEU A 831 -29.92 5.02 18.52
C LEU A 831 -30.90 6.17 18.67
N GLU A 832 -32.20 5.89 18.66
CA GLU A 832 -33.24 6.90 18.61
C GLU A 832 -34.28 6.59 19.69
N TRP A 833 -34.62 7.58 20.52
CA TRP A 833 -35.71 7.52 21.48
C TRP A 833 -36.82 8.45 21.03
N GLY A 834 -38.00 7.88 20.76
CA GLY A 834 -39.18 8.64 20.32
C GLY A 834 -40.29 8.62 21.35
N TYR A 835 -40.87 9.78 21.62
CA TYR A 835 -42.02 10.01 22.49
C TYR A 835 -43.27 10.34 21.66
N VAL A 836 -44.41 9.75 22.00
CA VAL A 836 -45.68 9.92 21.28
C VAL A 836 -46.42 11.13 21.85
N LEU A 837 -46.63 12.16 21.01
CA LEU A 837 -47.22 13.44 21.44
C LEU A 837 -48.75 13.38 21.50
N ASP A 838 -49.36 12.61 20.60
CA ASP A 838 -50.80 12.37 20.48
C ASP A 838 -51.11 10.90 20.81
N ARG A 839 -50.69 10.49 22.01
CA ARG A 839 -50.80 9.11 22.49
C ARG A 839 -52.27 8.67 22.63
N LYS A 840 -52.58 7.46 22.15
CA LYS A 840 -53.87 6.76 22.41
C LYS A 840 -53.74 5.81 23.62
N GLU A 841 -54.85 5.42 24.22
CA GLU A 841 -54.86 4.60 25.46
C GLU A 841 -54.15 3.24 25.32
N ASP A 842 -54.20 2.64 24.12
CA ASP A 842 -53.59 1.34 23.78
C ASP A 842 -52.12 1.42 23.36
N GLU A 843 -51.49 2.59 23.47
CA GLU A 843 -50.13 2.83 22.98
C GLU A 843 -49.11 3.10 24.08
N ALA A 844 -47.87 2.66 23.84
CA ALA A 844 -46.74 3.02 24.68
C ALA A 844 -46.41 4.52 24.55
N ALA A 845 -46.03 5.16 25.66
CA ALA A 845 -45.70 6.59 25.65
C ALA A 845 -44.40 6.92 24.89
N SER A 846 -43.44 6.00 24.89
CA SER A 846 -42.17 6.15 24.18
C SER A 846 -41.53 4.80 23.86
N ARG A 847 -40.59 4.79 22.92
CA ARG A 847 -39.80 3.60 22.55
C ARG A 847 -38.36 3.96 22.20
N TRP A 848 -37.46 3.01 22.45
CA TRP A 848 -36.09 3.02 21.94
C TRP A 848 -36.00 2.14 20.70
N GLU A 849 -35.27 2.62 19.70
CA GLU A 849 -34.93 1.87 18.49
C GLU A 849 -33.44 2.04 18.21
N PHE A 850 -32.79 0.98 17.74
CA PHE A 850 -31.38 1.06 17.35
C PHE A 850 -31.09 0.27 16.08
N SER A 851 -30.06 0.68 15.36
CA SER A 851 -29.52 -0.04 14.21
C SER A 851 -28.01 0.17 14.13
N ILE A 852 -27.25 -0.90 13.92
CA ILE A 852 -25.79 -0.90 13.75
C ILE A 852 -25.43 -1.59 12.45
N GLY A 853 -24.75 -0.91 11.54
CA GLY A 853 -24.45 -1.44 10.21
C GLY A 853 -25.49 -1.00 9.18
N MET A 854 -25.34 -1.47 7.94
CA MET A 854 -26.24 -1.09 6.83
C MET A 854 -27.55 -1.89 6.90
N PHE A 855 -28.43 -1.50 7.83
CA PHE A 855 -29.86 -1.81 7.74
C PHE A 855 -30.50 -0.77 6.83
N MET A 856 -30.67 -1.12 5.56
CA MET A 856 -31.58 -0.39 4.66
C MET A 856 -32.96 -0.98 4.77
#